data_AF-A0A3M2A5J0-F1
#
_entry.id   AF-A0A3M2A5J0-F1
#
_cell.length_a   1.000
_cell.length_b   1.000
_cell.length_c   1.000
_cell.angle_alpha   90.00
_cell.angle_beta   90.00
_cell.angle_gamma   90.00
#
_symmetry.space_group_name_H-M   'P 1'
#
loop_
_entity.id
_entity.type
_entity.pdbx_description
1 polymer ?
#
loop_
_entity_poly.entity_id
_entity_poly.type
_entity_poly.pdbx_seq_one_letter_code
_entity_poly.pdbx_strand_id
1 'polypeptide(L)'
;MSEKVDFLLVGGVVVTMNARYDLFAEGAVAVRDDAIVAVGPAEMLLRDYSADETVDCTGKVIFPGMVNAHTHVPMTLVRGLNDDLRLDVWLGYLMPLEREFVTPEFVKLGTRVACAEMIRSGITTFADMYYFEEAIAEETAEIGMRALLGQTVLVFPAPDAETYEDALVRCRRFIEKWNGHPLIQPAVAPHAWYTATPELMRACADLARAYDVPIHTHVSETHLEVSNCREQHRMPVVPWISKHGLLETKLLAAHCVHLDEGEMFQLKKAGAGVAHCPSSNLKLASGMAQVGKMLKIGLNVGVGTDGPASNNDLDMVEEVRLAALMAKAVSDDPTVLPARQALELATIGGARAVHMADKIGSLEPGKKADLVVMDMDGVHNWPHFHNNPDAVYSRIIYAAKSTDVRHVMVNGRWLLRDHQLLTVDEAAAKAEAAKVAAEIDAFVLKRESSPYNKLVLLSGVQRQESFEVQVKVPVADDKLVLEAIQKPELEIVKHSHYRQYDHYFVFGGGDPDAARLRYREDDYVNEKGEVYQTRTRLTLIGESSLHEFPNAVMLSRSRYLAPADRPLRFYREYFAPEKEVTVAKERRRWRVIYQETDFALNLDKILEPALPGFYLEIKSRTWSRHDAERKARLITELLQLLGLDPATAERNEYPEIALQQQTAVS
;
A
#
# COMPACT_ATOMS: atom_id res chain seq x y z
N MET A 1 -7.34 -4.80 -55.89
CA MET A 1 -5.94 -4.90 -55.39
C MET A 1 -6.07 -5.14 -53.90
N SER A 2 -5.39 -6.16 -53.37
CA SER A 2 -5.36 -6.40 -51.92
C SER A 2 -4.70 -5.21 -51.22
N GLU A 3 -5.22 -4.83 -50.06
CA GLU A 3 -4.61 -3.77 -49.25
C GLU A 3 -3.39 -4.32 -48.50
N LYS A 4 -2.31 -3.55 -48.41
CA LYS A 4 -1.08 -4.00 -47.74
C LYS A 4 -1.14 -3.74 -46.23
N VAL A 5 -0.73 -4.73 -45.43
CA VAL A 5 -0.64 -4.68 -43.97
C VAL A 5 0.69 -5.27 -43.49
N ASP A 6 1.06 -5.04 -42.23
CA ASP A 6 2.33 -5.54 -41.69
C ASP A 6 2.19 -7.01 -41.28
N PHE A 7 1.15 -7.31 -40.51
CA PHE A 7 0.87 -8.66 -40.03
C PHE A 7 -0.53 -9.12 -40.41
N LEU A 8 -0.65 -10.38 -40.80
CA LEU A 8 -1.93 -11.07 -40.95
C LEU A 8 -1.89 -12.39 -40.19
N LEU A 9 -2.57 -12.45 -39.05
CA LEU A 9 -2.71 -13.66 -38.24
C LEU A 9 -3.91 -14.46 -38.78
N VAL A 10 -3.74 -15.74 -39.11
CA VAL A 10 -4.77 -16.55 -39.82
C VAL A 10 -4.96 -17.94 -39.24
N GLY A 11 -6.14 -18.52 -39.43
CA GLY A 11 -6.41 -19.95 -39.16
C GLY A 11 -6.74 -20.30 -37.71
N GLY A 12 -6.59 -19.37 -36.79
CA GLY A 12 -6.99 -19.53 -35.38
C GLY A 12 -8.45 -19.20 -35.13
N VAL A 13 -8.95 -19.59 -33.96
CA VAL A 13 -10.24 -19.10 -33.47
C VAL A 13 -10.05 -17.67 -32.97
N VAL A 14 -10.71 -16.70 -33.59
CA VAL A 14 -10.66 -15.30 -33.15
C VAL A 14 -11.82 -15.01 -32.22
N VAL A 15 -11.49 -14.64 -30.98
CA VAL A 15 -12.41 -14.19 -29.94
C VAL A 15 -12.31 -12.67 -29.85
N THR A 16 -13.30 -11.95 -30.40
CA THR A 16 -13.16 -10.49 -30.57
C THR A 16 -13.33 -9.69 -29.29
N MET A 17 -14.14 -10.18 -28.34
CA MET A 17 -14.61 -9.42 -27.17
C MET A 17 -15.27 -8.07 -27.51
N ASN A 18 -15.74 -7.90 -28.74
CA ASN A 18 -16.55 -6.73 -29.10
C ASN A 18 -17.95 -6.81 -28.47
N ALA A 19 -18.75 -5.77 -28.63
CA ALA A 19 -20.09 -5.70 -28.00
C ALA A 19 -21.04 -6.85 -28.41
N ARG A 20 -20.79 -7.53 -29.53
CA ARG A 20 -21.58 -8.67 -30.03
C ARG A 20 -20.98 -10.02 -29.67
N TYR A 21 -19.78 -10.05 -29.08
CA TYR A 21 -18.96 -11.25 -28.88
C TYR A 21 -18.78 -12.05 -30.18
N ASP A 22 -18.50 -11.36 -31.29
CA ASP A 22 -18.28 -12.01 -32.57
C ASP A 22 -17.13 -13.03 -32.43
N LEU A 23 -17.36 -14.24 -32.97
CA LEU A 23 -16.44 -15.37 -32.92
C LEU A 23 -16.19 -15.88 -34.35
N PHE A 24 -14.94 -16.03 -34.75
CA PHE A 24 -14.57 -16.60 -36.04
C PHE A 24 -13.75 -17.88 -35.82
N ALA A 25 -14.35 -19.05 -36.10
CA ALA A 25 -13.70 -20.35 -35.88
C ALA A 25 -12.44 -20.53 -36.73
N GLU A 26 -12.48 -20.08 -37.98
CA GLU A 26 -11.33 -19.94 -38.88
C GLU A 26 -11.16 -18.45 -39.18
N GLY A 27 -10.72 -17.71 -38.17
CA GLY A 27 -10.62 -16.27 -38.20
C GLY A 27 -9.25 -15.75 -38.62
N ALA A 28 -9.21 -14.45 -38.85
CA ALA A 28 -7.99 -13.70 -39.06
C ALA A 28 -8.07 -12.29 -38.46
N VAL A 29 -6.90 -11.73 -38.18
CA VAL A 29 -6.70 -10.35 -37.71
C VAL A 29 -5.62 -9.71 -38.57
N ALA A 30 -5.93 -8.58 -39.19
CA ALA A 30 -4.99 -7.79 -39.97
C ALA A 30 -4.53 -6.58 -39.16
N VAL A 31 -3.21 -6.38 -39.07
CA VAL A 31 -2.57 -5.31 -38.30
C VAL A 31 -1.70 -4.46 -39.21
N ARG A 32 -1.81 -3.13 -39.06
CA ARG A 32 -0.97 -2.15 -39.75
C ARG A 32 -0.56 -1.07 -38.78
N ASP A 33 0.72 -0.74 -38.80
CA ASP A 33 1.38 0.11 -37.83
C ASP A 33 1.04 -0.37 -36.41
N ASP A 34 0.31 0.44 -35.65
CA ASP A 34 -0.09 0.14 -34.28
C ASP A 34 -1.57 -0.30 -34.13
N ALA A 35 -2.29 -0.47 -35.23
CA ALA A 35 -3.73 -0.62 -35.23
C ALA A 35 -4.22 -1.91 -35.90
N ILE A 36 -5.33 -2.42 -35.37
CA ILE A 36 -6.13 -3.46 -36.02
C ILE A 36 -6.89 -2.78 -37.16
N VAL A 37 -6.74 -3.28 -38.39
CA VAL A 37 -7.42 -2.72 -39.57
C VAL A 37 -8.57 -3.59 -40.06
N ALA A 38 -8.55 -4.90 -39.78
CA ALA A 38 -9.64 -5.81 -40.08
C ALA A 38 -9.65 -7.03 -39.15
N VAL A 39 -10.84 -7.54 -38.86
CA VAL A 39 -11.07 -8.80 -38.14
C VAL A 39 -12.23 -9.53 -38.81
N GLY A 40 -12.08 -10.82 -39.08
CA GLY A 40 -13.14 -11.59 -39.73
C GLY A 40 -12.71 -13.01 -40.12
N PRO A 41 -13.52 -13.70 -40.93
CA PRO A 41 -13.16 -14.99 -41.52
C PRO A 41 -11.85 -14.92 -42.33
N ALA A 42 -10.99 -15.91 -42.14
CA ALA A 42 -9.66 -15.95 -42.75
C ALA A 42 -9.70 -15.89 -44.29
N GLU A 43 -10.65 -16.58 -44.92
CA GLU A 43 -10.84 -16.56 -46.38
C GLU A 43 -11.04 -15.14 -46.92
N MET A 44 -11.85 -14.33 -46.23
CA MET A 44 -12.11 -12.96 -46.67
C MET A 44 -10.88 -12.08 -46.49
N LEU A 45 -10.20 -12.15 -45.34
CA LEU A 45 -9.02 -11.33 -45.09
C LEU A 45 -7.84 -11.72 -46.00
N LEU A 46 -7.65 -13.01 -46.30
CA LEU A 46 -6.63 -13.48 -47.24
C LEU A 46 -6.87 -13.00 -48.70
N ARG A 47 -8.14 -12.75 -49.06
CA ARG A 47 -8.49 -12.18 -50.36
C ARG A 47 -8.27 -10.66 -50.38
N ASP A 48 -8.67 -9.99 -49.31
CA ASP A 48 -8.76 -8.53 -49.26
C ASP A 48 -7.44 -7.87 -48.84
N TYR A 49 -6.54 -8.60 -48.16
CA TYR A 49 -5.28 -8.11 -47.64
C TYR A 49 -4.07 -8.96 -48.07
N SER A 50 -2.91 -8.30 -48.21
CA SER A 50 -1.60 -8.94 -48.35
C SER A 50 -0.68 -8.42 -47.24
N ALA A 51 0.05 -9.31 -46.56
CA ALA A 51 0.88 -8.95 -45.41
C ALA A 51 2.38 -9.08 -45.66
N ASP A 52 3.19 -8.29 -44.97
CA ASP A 52 4.65 -8.49 -44.91
C ASP A 52 4.99 -9.79 -44.16
N GLU A 53 4.25 -10.12 -43.10
CA GLU A 53 4.30 -11.41 -42.42
C GLU A 53 2.89 -12.01 -42.24
N THR A 54 2.71 -13.26 -42.66
CA THR A 54 1.50 -14.05 -42.34
C THR A 54 1.81 -15.04 -41.23
N VAL A 55 1.01 -15.02 -40.16
CA VAL A 55 1.21 -15.85 -38.96
C VAL A 55 0.16 -16.94 -38.88
N ASP A 56 0.60 -18.20 -38.96
CA ASP A 56 -0.30 -19.36 -38.83
C ASP A 56 -0.69 -19.62 -37.37
N CYS A 57 -1.95 -19.34 -37.07
CA CYS A 57 -2.59 -19.54 -35.79
C CYS A 57 -3.51 -20.77 -35.77
N THR A 58 -3.38 -21.69 -36.73
CA THR A 58 -4.12 -22.95 -36.75
C THR A 58 -3.95 -23.70 -35.42
N GLY A 59 -5.08 -24.15 -34.85
CA GLY A 59 -5.13 -24.82 -33.55
C GLY A 59 -4.98 -23.90 -32.33
N LYS A 60 -4.90 -22.57 -32.53
CA LYS A 60 -4.70 -21.56 -31.48
C LYS A 60 -5.93 -20.66 -31.37
N VAL A 61 -5.97 -19.86 -30.31
CA VAL A 61 -6.97 -18.81 -30.11
C VAL A 61 -6.29 -17.45 -30.13
N ILE A 62 -6.88 -16.50 -30.85
CA ILE A 62 -6.47 -15.09 -30.90
C ILE A 62 -7.52 -14.27 -30.15
N PHE A 63 -7.09 -13.50 -29.15
CA PHE A 63 -7.99 -12.64 -28.36
C PHE A 63 -7.27 -11.36 -27.94
N PRO A 64 -7.98 -10.32 -27.46
CA PRO A 64 -7.35 -9.09 -26.99
C PRO A 64 -6.37 -9.39 -25.86
N GLY A 65 -5.29 -8.63 -25.80
CA GLY A 65 -4.36 -8.75 -24.70
C GLY A 65 -5.02 -8.47 -23.35
N MET A 66 -4.58 -9.19 -22.32
CA MET A 66 -5.16 -9.04 -20.99
C MET A 66 -4.72 -7.73 -20.34
N VAL A 67 -5.61 -7.15 -19.56
CA VAL A 67 -5.44 -5.91 -18.81
C VAL A 67 -5.39 -6.25 -17.33
N ASN A 68 -4.20 -6.15 -16.73
CA ASN A 68 -4.03 -6.25 -15.28
C ASN A 68 -4.44 -4.91 -14.65
N ALA A 69 -5.63 -4.85 -14.05
CA ALA A 69 -6.21 -3.59 -13.61
C ALA A 69 -5.62 -3.02 -12.30
N HIS A 70 -4.71 -3.74 -11.63
CA HIS A 70 -4.03 -3.24 -10.43
C HIS A 70 -2.82 -4.11 -10.07
N THR A 71 -1.65 -3.48 -9.87
CA THR A 71 -0.43 -4.12 -9.38
C THR A 71 0.53 -3.10 -8.73
N HIS A 72 1.65 -3.63 -8.22
CA HIS A 72 2.83 -2.90 -7.72
C HIS A 72 4.10 -3.54 -8.30
N VAL A 73 4.45 -3.21 -9.53
CA VAL A 73 5.43 -3.97 -10.32
C VAL A 73 6.82 -4.09 -9.69
N PRO A 74 7.37 -3.09 -8.98
CA PRO A 74 8.68 -3.23 -8.37
C PRO A 74 8.72 -4.24 -7.21
N MET A 75 7.55 -4.59 -6.64
CA MET A 75 7.47 -5.56 -5.55
C MET A 75 7.80 -6.99 -5.99
N THR A 76 8.02 -7.24 -7.29
CA THR A 76 8.64 -8.49 -7.77
C THR A 76 9.97 -8.79 -7.07
N LEU A 77 10.73 -7.77 -6.66
CA LEU A 77 12.01 -7.92 -5.97
C LEU A 77 11.88 -8.29 -4.48
N VAL A 78 10.68 -8.22 -3.91
CA VAL A 78 10.37 -8.65 -2.53
C VAL A 78 9.38 -9.81 -2.48
N ARG A 79 9.24 -10.53 -3.61
CA ARG A 79 8.36 -11.70 -3.73
C ARG A 79 8.73 -12.77 -2.69
N GLY A 80 7.72 -13.21 -1.92
CA GLY A 80 7.87 -14.30 -0.96
C GLY A 80 8.77 -13.99 0.25
N LEU A 81 9.04 -12.70 0.52
CA LEU A 81 9.94 -12.31 1.61
C LEU A 81 9.33 -12.60 3.00
N ASN A 82 8.09 -12.16 3.24
CA ASN A 82 7.39 -12.34 4.52
C ASN A 82 5.91 -12.65 4.26
N ASP A 83 5.55 -13.94 4.27
CA ASP A 83 4.19 -14.43 4.05
C ASP A 83 3.47 -14.77 5.37
N ASP A 84 2.15 -15.03 5.30
CA ASP A 84 1.31 -15.46 6.42
C ASP A 84 1.21 -14.48 7.61
N LEU A 85 1.34 -13.18 7.32
CA LEU A 85 1.18 -12.08 8.27
C LEU A 85 -0.12 -11.31 8.01
N ARG A 86 -0.67 -10.67 9.05
CA ARG A 86 -1.77 -9.70 8.88
C ARG A 86 -1.28 -8.48 8.09
N LEU A 87 -2.13 -7.87 7.26
CA LEU A 87 -1.77 -6.70 6.44
C LEU A 87 -1.06 -5.60 7.22
N ASP A 88 -1.55 -5.24 8.41
CA ASP A 88 -0.95 -4.20 9.27
C ASP A 88 0.45 -4.58 9.76
N VAL A 89 0.70 -5.87 10.03
CA VAL A 89 2.00 -6.41 10.44
C VAL A 89 2.94 -6.47 9.24
N TRP A 90 2.46 -6.98 8.11
CA TRP A 90 3.20 -7.13 6.85
C TRP A 90 3.71 -5.78 6.32
N LEU A 91 2.86 -4.74 6.31
CA LEU A 91 3.28 -3.37 5.96
C LEU A 91 4.38 -2.84 6.90
N GLY A 92 4.41 -3.31 8.16
CA GLY A 92 5.47 -2.99 9.12
C GLY A 92 6.84 -3.58 8.76
N TYR A 93 6.89 -4.66 7.96
CA TYR A 93 8.11 -5.23 7.40
C TYR A 93 8.49 -4.56 6.08
N LEU A 94 7.51 -4.29 5.21
CA LEU A 94 7.77 -3.73 3.88
C LEU A 94 8.16 -2.27 3.91
N MET A 95 7.43 -1.39 4.62
CA MET A 95 7.73 0.06 4.57
C MET A 95 9.18 0.40 4.95
N PRO A 96 9.82 -0.24 5.96
CA PRO A 96 11.22 0.00 6.24
C PRO A 96 12.17 -0.54 5.17
N LEU A 97 11.85 -1.67 4.55
CA LEU A 97 12.61 -2.21 3.42
C LEU A 97 12.51 -1.27 2.22
N GLU A 98 11.29 -0.82 1.89
CA GLU A 98 11.06 0.12 0.80
C GLU A 98 11.87 1.41 0.98
N ARG A 99 11.91 1.96 2.19
CA ARG A 99 12.71 3.15 2.50
C ARG A 99 14.21 2.95 2.32
N GLU A 100 14.71 1.74 2.53
CA GLU A 100 16.13 1.43 2.42
C GLU A 100 16.54 1.11 0.97
N PHE A 101 15.73 0.34 0.25
CA PHE A 101 16.12 -0.25 -1.03
C PHE A 101 15.45 0.38 -2.26
N VAL A 102 14.30 1.06 -2.11
CA VAL A 102 13.57 1.56 -3.27
C VAL A 102 14.25 2.84 -3.79
N THR A 103 14.94 2.67 -4.91
CA THR A 103 15.58 3.71 -5.72
C THR A 103 15.06 3.67 -7.16
N PRO A 104 15.37 4.65 -8.02
CA PRO A 104 15.07 4.57 -9.45
C PRO A 104 15.58 3.27 -10.11
N GLU A 105 16.77 2.81 -9.75
CA GLU A 105 17.38 1.59 -10.30
C GLU A 105 16.64 0.34 -9.81
N PHE A 106 16.22 0.32 -8.54
CA PHE A 106 15.40 -0.76 -7.97
C PHE A 106 14.07 -0.89 -8.72
N VAL A 107 13.37 0.24 -8.92
CA VAL A 107 12.05 0.19 -9.59
C VAL A 107 12.17 -0.19 -11.06
N LYS A 108 13.23 0.25 -11.75
CA LYS A 108 13.50 -0.18 -13.14
C LYS A 108 13.76 -1.68 -13.23
N LEU A 109 14.61 -2.21 -12.35
CA LEU A 109 14.88 -3.65 -12.32
C LEU A 109 13.62 -4.46 -12.00
N GLY A 110 12.86 -4.07 -10.98
CA GLY A 110 11.60 -4.74 -10.64
C GLY A 110 10.56 -4.65 -11.77
N THR A 111 10.50 -3.52 -12.48
CA THR A 111 9.66 -3.36 -13.67
C THR A 111 10.07 -4.33 -14.78
N ARG A 112 11.37 -4.50 -15.07
CA ARG A 112 11.84 -5.49 -16.07
C ARG A 112 11.40 -6.90 -15.73
N VAL A 113 11.58 -7.31 -14.46
CA VAL A 113 11.19 -8.64 -13.99
C VAL A 113 9.68 -8.82 -14.12
N ALA A 114 8.89 -7.83 -13.69
CA ALA A 114 7.44 -7.84 -13.78
C ALA A 114 6.96 -7.93 -15.23
N CYS A 115 7.48 -7.07 -16.12
CA CYS A 115 7.11 -7.08 -17.53
C CYS A 115 7.47 -8.41 -18.21
N ALA A 116 8.62 -9.01 -17.91
CA ALA A 116 8.96 -10.33 -18.45
C ALA A 116 7.92 -11.40 -18.07
N GLU A 117 7.49 -11.44 -16.81
CA GLU A 117 6.46 -12.36 -16.32
C GLU A 117 5.08 -12.05 -16.92
N MET A 118 4.68 -10.78 -16.91
CA MET A 118 3.40 -10.33 -17.44
C MET A 118 3.24 -10.61 -18.94
N ILE A 119 4.29 -10.35 -19.73
CA ILE A 119 4.29 -10.66 -21.17
C ILE A 119 4.15 -12.18 -21.38
N ARG A 120 4.83 -13.00 -20.57
CA ARG A 120 4.69 -14.46 -20.63
C ARG A 120 3.29 -14.94 -20.26
N SER A 121 2.57 -14.24 -19.39
CA SER A 121 1.20 -14.59 -19.00
C SER A 121 0.13 -14.00 -19.92
N GLY A 122 0.48 -13.26 -20.97
CA GLY A 122 -0.46 -12.70 -21.94
C GLY A 122 -1.02 -11.32 -21.55
N ILE A 123 -0.39 -10.64 -20.60
CA ILE A 123 -0.74 -9.27 -20.23
C ILE A 123 -0.10 -8.31 -21.23
N THR A 124 -0.89 -7.36 -21.70
CA THR A 124 -0.45 -6.29 -22.62
C THR A 124 -0.54 -4.90 -22.00
N THR A 125 -1.43 -4.75 -21.02
CA THR A 125 -1.64 -3.52 -20.27
C THR A 125 -1.68 -3.80 -18.78
N PHE A 126 -1.05 -2.98 -17.97
CA PHE A 126 -1.20 -3.02 -16.51
C PHE A 126 -1.49 -1.64 -15.92
N ALA A 127 -2.11 -1.60 -14.74
CA ALA A 127 -2.27 -0.40 -13.94
C ALA A 127 -1.43 -0.51 -12.67
N ASP A 128 -0.38 0.29 -12.58
CA ASP A 128 0.52 0.34 -11.43
C ASP A 128 0.18 1.52 -10.51
N MET A 129 0.58 1.38 -9.26
CA MET A 129 0.77 2.53 -8.38
C MET A 129 1.95 2.26 -7.45
N TYR A 130 3.03 3.00 -7.62
CA TYR A 130 4.22 2.87 -6.80
C TYR A 130 4.95 4.21 -6.65
N TYR A 131 6.24 4.14 -6.31
CA TYR A 131 7.16 5.26 -6.21
C TYR A 131 8.05 5.33 -7.45
N PHE A 132 8.64 6.50 -7.71
CA PHE A 132 9.52 6.72 -8.87
C PHE A 132 8.86 6.35 -10.21
N GLU A 133 7.58 6.70 -10.38
CA GLU A 133 6.79 6.32 -11.57
C GLU A 133 7.38 6.81 -12.89
N GLU A 134 8.20 7.88 -12.88
CA GLU A 134 8.89 8.27 -14.11
C GLU A 134 9.90 7.22 -14.57
N ALA A 135 10.53 6.50 -13.64
CA ALA A 135 11.51 5.47 -13.93
C ALA A 135 10.83 4.18 -14.38
N ILE A 136 9.67 3.85 -13.77
CA ILE A 136 8.79 2.76 -14.20
C ILE A 136 8.27 3.03 -15.62
N ALA A 137 7.85 4.26 -15.92
CA ALA A 137 7.37 4.66 -17.24
C ALA A 137 8.46 4.57 -18.32
N GLU A 138 9.69 5.01 -18.02
CA GLU A 138 10.84 4.88 -18.92
C GLU A 138 11.08 3.43 -19.31
N GLU A 139 11.20 2.55 -18.31
CA GLU A 139 11.47 1.13 -18.52
C GLU A 139 10.30 0.43 -19.25
N THR A 140 9.06 0.72 -18.84
CA THR A 140 7.85 0.16 -19.45
C THR A 140 7.74 0.53 -20.93
N ALA A 141 7.98 1.79 -21.27
CA ALA A 141 7.94 2.28 -22.65
C ALA A 141 9.05 1.69 -23.52
N GLU A 142 10.26 1.51 -22.96
CA GLU A 142 11.39 0.86 -23.64
C GLU A 142 11.08 -0.61 -23.98
N ILE A 143 10.55 -1.34 -23.00
CA ILE A 143 10.08 -2.74 -23.18
C ILE A 143 8.95 -2.80 -24.21
N GLY A 144 8.11 -1.76 -24.29
CA GLY A 144 7.01 -1.65 -25.24
C GLY A 144 5.65 -2.10 -24.70
N MET A 145 5.49 -2.23 -23.38
CA MET A 145 4.19 -2.51 -22.76
C MET A 145 3.36 -1.23 -22.59
N ARG A 146 2.03 -1.40 -22.48
CA ARG A 146 1.11 -0.32 -22.16
C ARG A 146 0.87 -0.26 -20.65
N ALA A 147 0.76 0.94 -20.08
CA ALA A 147 0.47 1.06 -18.66
C ALA A 147 -0.33 2.31 -18.29
N LEU A 148 -1.17 2.18 -17.25
CA LEU A 148 -1.64 3.28 -16.42
C LEU A 148 -0.73 3.33 -15.19
N LEU A 149 -0.03 4.44 -14.97
CA LEU A 149 1.01 4.53 -13.95
C LEU A 149 0.66 5.64 -12.96
N GLY A 150 0.45 5.27 -11.69
CA GLY A 150 -0.08 6.16 -10.66
C GLY A 150 0.97 6.60 -9.65
N GLN A 151 1.40 7.86 -9.70
CA GLN A 151 2.37 8.37 -8.72
C GLN A 151 1.75 8.39 -7.33
N THR A 152 2.33 7.58 -6.43
CA THR A 152 1.85 7.44 -5.06
C THR A 152 2.03 8.74 -4.27
N VAL A 153 0.97 9.14 -3.56
CA VAL A 153 0.95 10.29 -2.66
C VAL A 153 0.46 9.84 -1.27
N LEU A 154 1.29 10.09 -0.25
CA LEU A 154 1.09 9.64 1.13
C LEU A 154 1.24 10.81 2.11
N VAL A 155 0.53 10.77 3.24
CA VAL A 155 0.68 11.76 4.32
C VAL A 155 2.04 11.70 5.03
N PHE A 156 2.72 10.55 4.97
CA PHE A 156 4.03 10.32 5.57
C PHE A 156 5.11 10.17 4.50
N PRO A 157 6.41 10.35 4.85
CA PRO A 157 7.50 10.27 3.88
C PRO A 157 7.52 8.94 3.11
N ALA A 158 7.67 9.06 1.80
CA ALA A 158 7.80 7.99 0.82
C ALA A 158 9.26 7.92 0.30
N PRO A 159 9.68 6.81 -0.33
CA PRO A 159 11.04 6.69 -0.89
C PRO A 159 11.44 7.81 -1.87
N ASP A 160 10.49 8.40 -2.58
CA ASP A 160 10.73 9.38 -3.65
C ASP A 160 10.27 10.82 -3.32
N ALA A 161 9.72 11.03 -2.12
CA ALA A 161 9.22 12.31 -1.64
C ALA A 161 9.19 12.38 -0.10
N GLU A 162 9.75 13.45 0.48
CA GLU A 162 9.72 13.67 1.94
C GLU A 162 8.36 14.12 2.46
N THR A 163 7.59 14.85 1.64
CA THR A 163 6.27 15.39 1.96
C THR A 163 5.25 15.09 0.86
N TYR A 164 3.95 15.18 1.17
CA TYR A 164 2.92 14.98 0.15
C TYR A 164 2.91 16.12 -0.88
N GLU A 165 3.33 17.33 -0.51
CA GLU A 165 3.53 18.44 -1.44
C GLU A 165 4.64 18.15 -2.46
N ASP A 166 5.77 17.59 -2.00
CA ASP A 166 6.85 17.15 -2.89
C ASP A 166 6.37 16.04 -3.84
N ALA A 167 5.59 15.08 -3.32
CA ALA A 167 4.98 14.03 -4.12
C ALA A 167 4.00 14.58 -5.17
N LEU A 168 3.22 15.61 -4.84
CA LEU A 168 2.33 16.28 -5.80
C LEU A 168 3.11 17.06 -6.87
N VAL A 169 4.22 17.71 -6.51
CA VAL A 169 5.12 18.37 -7.48
C VAL A 169 5.74 17.34 -8.42
N ARG A 170 6.18 16.20 -7.89
CA ARG A 170 6.71 15.07 -8.67
C ARG A 170 5.65 14.50 -9.60
N CYS A 171 4.46 14.21 -9.08
CA CYS A 171 3.30 13.72 -9.83
C CYS A 171 2.94 14.66 -10.99
N ARG A 172 2.90 15.98 -10.74
CA ARG A 172 2.67 16.98 -11.80
C ARG A 172 3.72 16.88 -12.91
N ARG A 173 5.02 16.85 -12.57
CA ARG A 173 6.09 16.74 -13.56
C ARG A 173 6.00 15.44 -14.36
N PHE A 174 5.66 14.35 -13.68
CA PHE A 174 5.42 13.06 -14.30
C PHE A 174 4.27 13.13 -15.31
N ILE A 175 3.13 13.71 -14.92
CA ILE A 175 1.98 13.93 -15.83
C ILE A 175 2.39 14.81 -17.02
N GLU A 176 3.07 15.93 -16.79
CA GLU A 176 3.51 16.85 -17.85
C GLU A 176 4.45 16.18 -18.87
N LYS A 177 5.29 15.23 -18.43
CA LYS A 177 6.20 14.48 -19.31
C LYS A 177 5.49 13.40 -20.12
N TRP A 178 4.54 12.69 -19.52
CA TRP A 178 4.00 11.45 -20.07
C TRP A 178 2.58 11.53 -20.60
N ASN A 179 1.81 12.57 -20.28
CA ASN A 179 0.44 12.69 -20.77
C ASN A 179 0.42 12.83 -22.30
N GLY A 180 -0.32 11.94 -22.96
CA GLY A 180 -0.34 11.84 -24.43
C GLY A 180 0.69 10.87 -25.03
N HIS A 181 1.52 10.20 -24.22
CA HIS A 181 2.40 9.14 -24.70
C HIS A 181 1.58 7.96 -25.27
N PRO A 182 2.00 7.31 -26.37
CA PRO A 182 1.23 6.24 -27.01
C PRO A 182 1.02 4.99 -26.14
N LEU A 183 1.90 4.75 -25.16
CA LEU A 183 1.87 3.57 -24.29
C LEU A 183 1.61 3.88 -22.81
N ILE A 184 1.89 5.11 -22.35
CA ILE A 184 1.88 5.44 -20.92
C ILE A 184 0.77 6.44 -20.65
N GLN A 185 -0.13 6.08 -19.73
CA GLN A 185 -1.14 6.98 -19.18
C GLN A 185 -0.75 7.32 -17.75
N PRO A 186 -0.26 8.54 -17.47
CA PRO A 186 0.01 8.94 -16.09
C PRO A 186 -1.33 9.08 -15.33
N ALA A 187 -1.28 8.82 -14.03
CA ALA A 187 -2.36 8.94 -13.07
C ALA A 187 -1.85 9.50 -11.73
N VAL A 188 -2.78 10.01 -10.92
CA VAL A 188 -2.50 10.42 -9.53
C VAL A 188 -2.93 9.28 -8.60
N ALA A 189 -2.06 8.85 -7.68
CA ALA A 189 -2.38 7.73 -6.80
C ALA A 189 -2.31 8.09 -5.30
N PRO A 190 -3.33 8.78 -4.73
CA PRO A 190 -3.45 8.81 -3.28
C PRO A 190 -3.63 7.37 -2.79
N HIS A 191 -2.73 6.88 -1.92
CA HIS A 191 -2.65 5.45 -1.61
C HIS A 191 -3.98 4.84 -1.15
N ALA A 192 -4.53 5.36 -0.04
CA ALA A 192 -5.81 4.96 0.54
C ALA A 192 -6.30 6.06 1.49
N TRP A 193 -7.56 6.01 1.91
CA TRP A 193 -8.12 7.08 2.74
C TRP A 193 -7.48 7.20 4.12
N TYR A 194 -7.04 6.09 4.72
CA TYR A 194 -6.41 6.08 6.05
C TYR A 194 -4.94 6.52 6.01
N THR A 195 -4.37 6.75 4.83
CA THR A 195 -3.01 7.28 4.61
C THR A 195 -3.02 8.66 3.96
N ALA A 196 -4.19 9.30 3.88
CA ALA A 196 -4.39 10.59 3.22
C ALA A 196 -5.18 11.54 4.11
N THR A 197 -4.75 12.80 4.19
CA THR A 197 -5.56 13.86 4.80
C THR A 197 -6.64 14.32 3.82
N PRO A 198 -7.72 14.97 4.31
CA PRO A 198 -8.71 15.59 3.44
C PRO A 198 -8.11 16.60 2.45
N GLU A 199 -7.07 17.34 2.88
CA GLU A 199 -6.36 18.33 2.06
C GLU A 199 -5.57 17.64 0.94
N LEU A 200 -4.83 16.57 1.27
CA LEU A 200 -4.09 15.76 0.30
C LEU A 200 -5.04 15.17 -0.75
N MET A 201 -6.15 14.57 -0.33
CA MET A 201 -7.14 14.00 -1.27
C MET A 201 -7.68 15.04 -2.25
N ARG A 202 -8.08 16.22 -1.75
CA ARG A 202 -8.58 17.29 -2.60
C ARG A 202 -7.51 17.77 -3.57
N ALA A 203 -6.27 17.91 -3.12
CA ALA A 203 -5.15 18.30 -3.98
C ALA A 203 -4.88 17.27 -5.09
N CYS A 204 -4.96 15.97 -4.78
CA CYS A 204 -4.89 14.90 -5.78
C CYS A 204 -6.05 14.99 -6.79
N ALA A 205 -7.29 15.19 -6.32
CA ALA A 205 -8.45 15.37 -7.18
C ALA A 205 -8.34 16.61 -8.09
N ASP A 206 -7.89 17.74 -7.55
CA ASP A 206 -7.65 18.96 -8.31
C ASP A 206 -6.59 18.76 -9.39
N LEU A 207 -5.47 18.09 -9.06
CA LEU A 207 -4.42 17.78 -10.02
C LEU A 207 -4.92 16.86 -11.13
N ALA A 208 -5.63 15.78 -10.78
CA ALA A 208 -6.18 14.84 -11.75
C ALA A 208 -7.16 15.52 -12.72
N ARG A 209 -8.06 16.37 -12.21
CA ARG A 209 -8.99 17.15 -13.05
C ARG A 209 -8.29 18.15 -13.94
N ALA A 210 -7.26 18.83 -13.42
CA ALA A 210 -6.55 19.87 -14.18
C ALA A 210 -5.87 19.31 -15.45
N TYR A 211 -5.42 18.05 -15.42
CA TYR A 211 -4.74 17.40 -16.55
C TYR A 211 -5.60 16.32 -17.23
N ASP A 212 -6.86 16.13 -16.81
CA ASP A 212 -7.79 15.08 -17.28
C ASP A 212 -7.23 13.65 -17.20
N VAL A 213 -6.47 13.36 -16.14
CA VAL A 213 -5.84 12.06 -15.89
C VAL A 213 -6.60 11.23 -14.83
N PRO A 214 -6.45 9.90 -14.82
CA PRO A 214 -7.10 9.04 -13.83
C PRO A 214 -6.59 9.23 -12.39
N ILE A 215 -7.42 8.83 -11.43
CA ILE A 215 -7.02 8.54 -10.05
C ILE A 215 -7.01 7.03 -9.84
N HIS A 216 -5.96 6.51 -9.22
CA HIS A 216 -5.84 5.10 -8.82
C HIS A 216 -5.67 5.01 -7.30
N THR A 217 -6.56 4.33 -6.58
CA THR A 217 -6.52 4.27 -5.10
C THR A 217 -7.15 3.00 -4.55
N HIS A 218 -6.70 2.55 -3.38
CA HIS A 218 -7.31 1.42 -2.68
C HIS A 218 -8.60 1.86 -1.96
N VAL A 219 -9.66 1.07 -2.11
CA VAL A 219 -10.99 1.40 -1.57
C VAL A 219 -11.64 0.18 -0.93
N SER A 220 -11.96 0.26 0.37
CA SER A 220 -12.75 -0.75 1.08
C SER A 220 -12.19 -2.16 0.95
N GLU A 221 -10.87 -2.29 1.08
CA GLU A 221 -10.14 -3.54 1.00
C GLU A 221 -10.44 -4.43 2.22
N THR A 222 -10.39 -3.86 3.43
CA THR A 222 -10.55 -4.63 4.67
C THR A 222 -11.77 -4.20 5.49
N HIS A 223 -12.31 -5.12 6.29
CA HIS A 223 -13.38 -4.78 7.22
C HIS A 223 -12.91 -3.76 8.28
N LEU A 224 -11.63 -3.84 8.69
CA LEU A 224 -11.02 -2.90 9.63
C LEU A 224 -10.99 -1.48 9.06
N GLU A 225 -10.59 -1.33 7.79
CA GLU A 225 -10.64 -0.06 7.08
C GLU A 225 -12.05 0.53 7.12
N VAL A 226 -13.06 -0.22 6.67
CA VAL A 226 -14.45 0.30 6.62
C VAL A 226 -14.97 0.66 8.01
N SER A 227 -14.64 -0.14 9.02
CA SER A 227 -15.01 0.13 10.41
C SER A 227 -14.36 1.41 10.94
N ASN A 228 -13.06 1.59 10.68
CA ASN A 228 -12.32 2.78 11.08
C ASN A 228 -12.89 4.05 10.41
N CYS A 229 -13.25 3.98 9.13
CA CYS A 229 -13.83 5.13 8.42
C CYS A 229 -15.17 5.55 9.08
N ARG A 230 -16.02 4.58 9.41
CA ARG A 230 -17.30 4.82 10.08
C ARG A 230 -17.12 5.33 11.51
N GLU A 231 -16.09 4.89 12.22
CA GLU A 231 -15.79 5.38 13.57
C GLU A 231 -15.25 6.81 13.55
N GLN A 232 -14.25 7.09 12.71
CA GLN A 232 -13.51 8.35 12.66
C GLN A 232 -14.27 9.47 11.94
N HIS A 233 -14.95 9.13 10.85
CA HIS A 233 -15.59 10.11 9.96
C HIS A 233 -17.11 10.02 9.95
N ARG A 234 -17.71 9.03 10.64
CA ARG A 234 -19.16 8.77 10.62
C ARG A 234 -19.72 8.55 9.22
N MET A 235 -18.89 8.07 8.29
CA MET A 235 -19.23 7.87 6.88
C MET A 235 -18.65 6.53 6.39
N PRO A 236 -19.31 5.86 5.43
CA PRO A 236 -18.68 4.80 4.63
C PRO A 236 -17.54 5.36 3.76
N VAL A 237 -16.68 4.48 3.23
CA VAL A 237 -15.45 4.86 2.53
C VAL A 237 -15.76 5.57 1.21
N VAL A 238 -16.69 5.04 0.38
CA VAL A 238 -17.01 5.64 -0.92
C VAL A 238 -17.61 7.06 -0.79
N PRO A 239 -18.59 7.31 0.10
CA PRO A 239 -19.05 8.66 0.42
C PRO A 239 -17.94 9.58 0.93
N TRP A 240 -16.97 9.04 1.66
CA TRP A 240 -15.86 9.84 2.19
C TRP A 240 -14.92 10.32 1.09
N ILE A 241 -14.47 9.44 0.19
CA ILE A 241 -13.64 9.84 -0.96
C ILE A 241 -14.43 10.73 -1.94
N SER A 242 -15.75 10.50 -2.07
CA SER A 242 -16.66 11.35 -2.85
C SER A 242 -16.70 12.78 -2.33
N LYS A 243 -16.83 12.97 -1.01
CA LYS A 243 -16.80 14.29 -0.35
C LYS A 243 -15.49 15.05 -0.62
N HIS A 244 -14.42 14.36 -0.98
CA HIS A 244 -13.12 14.96 -1.30
C HIS A 244 -12.81 15.00 -2.80
N GLY A 245 -13.82 14.79 -3.65
CA GLY A 245 -13.76 15.05 -5.09
C GLY A 245 -13.24 13.88 -5.94
N LEU A 246 -12.90 12.74 -5.34
CA LEU A 246 -12.36 11.60 -6.11
C LEU A 246 -13.37 11.02 -7.10
N LEU A 247 -14.68 11.05 -6.77
CA LEU A 247 -15.75 10.60 -7.68
C LEU A 247 -16.06 11.60 -8.81
N GLU A 248 -15.40 12.75 -8.83
CA GLU A 248 -15.49 13.74 -9.92
C GLU A 248 -14.33 13.60 -10.92
N THR A 249 -13.56 12.51 -10.81
CA THR A 249 -12.43 12.17 -11.69
C THR A 249 -12.66 10.82 -12.37
N LYS A 250 -11.80 10.46 -13.32
CA LYS A 250 -11.71 9.09 -13.86
C LYS A 250 -11.09 8.17 -12.80
N LEU A 251 -11.92 7.65 -11.89
CA LEU A 251 -11.48 6.84 -10.76
C LEU A 251 -11.29 5.37 -11.14
N LEU A 252 -10.19 4.77 -10.69
CA LEU A 252 -9.94 3.34 -10.59
C LEU A 252 -9.78 2.96 -9.11
N ALA A 253 -10.74 2.20 -8.60
CA ALA A 253 -10.81 1.78 -7.20
C ALA A 253 -10.34 0.33 -7.05
N ALA A 254 -9.20 0.12 -6.41
CA ALA A 254 -8.65 -1.21 -6.16
C ALA A 254 -9.35 -1.93 -4.99
N HIS A 255 -9.39 -3.26 -5.08
CA HIS A 255 -10.01 -4.22 -4.15
C HIS A 255 -11.54 -4.19 -4.11
N CYS A 256 -12.14 -3.14 -3.54
CA CYS A 256 -13.59 -2.99 -3.38
C CYS A 256 -14.28 -4.18 -2.71
N VAL A 257 -13.62 -4.81 -1.72
CA VAL A 257 -14.11 -6.04 -1.08
C VAL A 257 -15.37 -5.79 -0.25
N HIS A 258 -15.34 -4.74 0.57
CA HIS A 258 -16.37 -4.43 1.56
C HIS A 258 -17.23 -3.23 1.16
N LEU A 259 -17.86 -3.31 -0.02
CA LEU A 259 -18.83 -2.30 -0.45
C LEU A 259 -20.26 -2.70 -0.09
N ASP A 260 -21.06 -1.71 0.34
CA ASP A 260 -22.52 -1.83 0.33
C ASP A 260 -23.12 -1.42 -1.03
N GLU A 261 -24.39 -1.75 -1.28
CA GLU A 261 -25.04 -1.44 -2.56
C GLU A 261 -25.11 0.08 -2.84
N GLY A 262 -25.27 0.90 -1.79
CA GLY A 262 -25.29 2.36 -1.92
C GLY A 262 -23.95 2.91 -2.38
N GLU A 263 -22.85 2.34 -1.90
CA GLU A 263 -21.49 2.63 -2.37
C GLU A 263 -21.29 2.18 -3.82
N MET A 264 -21.74 0.97 -4.18
CA MET A 264 -21.68 0.47 -5.55
C MET A 264 -22.44 1.39 -6.53
N PHE A 265 -23.64 1.86 -6.16
CA PHE A 265 -24.39 2.81 -6.99
C PHE A 265 -23.68 4.16 -7.17
N GLN A 266 -22.98 4.64 -6.14
CA GLN A 266 -22.19 5.87 -6.24
C GLN A 266 -21.01 5.71 -7.21
N LEU A 267 -20.26 4.60 -7.10
CA LEU A 267 -19.19 4.27 -8.04
C LEU A 267 -19.70 4.17 -9.48
N LYS A 268 -20.83 3.48 -9.69
CA LYS A 268 -21.47 3.40 -11.02
C LYS A 268 -21.82 4.78 -11.55
N LYS A 269 -22.46 5.63 -10.73
CA LYS A 269 -22.88 6.98 -11.14
C LYS A 269 -21.69 7.85 -11.54
N ALA A 270 -20.56 7.68 -10.87
CA ALA A 270 -19.29 8.35 -11.18
C ALA A 270 -18.59 7.78 -12.42
N GLY A 271 -19.02 6.63 -12.94
CA GLY A 271 -18.31 5.92 -14.01
C GLY A 271 -16.99 5.31 -13.55
N ALA A 272 -16.82 5.07 -12.24
CA ALA A 272 -15.59 4.52 -11.68
C ALA A 272 -15.32 3.08 -12.16
N GLY A 273 -14.05 2.78 -12.38
CA GLY A 273 -13.53 1.43 -12.55
C GLY A 273 -13.26 0.76 -11.21
N VAL A 274 -13.39 -0.57 -11.17
CA VAL A 274 -13.03 -1.42 -10.03
C VAL A 274 -11.97 -2.41 -10.47
N ALA A 275 -10.85 -2.50 -9.74
CA ALA A 275 -9.87 -3.58 -9.91
C ALA A 275 -10.07 -4.63 -8.82
N HIS A 276 -10.60 -5.79 -9.22
CA HIS A 276 -10.79 -6.92 -8.31
C HIS A 276 -9.52 -7.76 -8.24
N CYS A 277 -8.93 -7.91 -7.04
CA CYS A 277 -7.67 -8.65 -6.84
C CYS A 277 -7.86 -9.91 -5.98
N PRO A 278 -8.38 -11.04 -6.53
CA PRO A 278 -8.83 -12.15 -5.70
C PRO A 278 -7.72 -12.86 -4.92
N SER A 279 -6.55 -13.17 -5.49
CA SER A 279 -5.48 -13.86 -4.74
C SER A 279 -5.00 -13.01 -3.58
N SER A 280 -4.75 -11.72 -3.79
CA SER A 280 -4.36 -10.79 -2.72
C SER A 280 -5.42 -10.71 -1.62
N ASN A 281 -6.69 -10.52 -2.00
CA ASN A 281 -7.77 -10.43 -1.03
C ASN A 281 -7.92 -11.70 -0.17
N LEU A 282 -7.66 -12.88 -0.76
CA LEU A 282 -7.67 -14.16 -0.04
C LEU A 282 -6.43 -14.35 0.82
N LYS A 283 -5.24 -14.05 0.28
CA LYS A 283 -3.95 -14.24 0.96
C LYS A 283 -3.81 -13.35 2.19
N LEU A 284 -4.27 -12.10 2.11
CA LEU A 284 -4.28 -11.16 3.22
C LEU A 284 -5.49 -11.32 4.16
N ALA A 285 -6.39 -12.25 3.85
CA ALA A 285 -7.69 -12.41 4.50
C ALA A 285 -8.50 -11.11 4.56
N SER A 286 -8.35 -10.25 3.55
CA SER A 286 -9.12 -9.02 3.37
C SER A 286 -10.60 -9.34 3.18
N GLY A 287 -10.91 -10.39 2.40
CA GLY A 287 -12.26 -10.93 2.22
C GLY A 287 -12.54 -11.38 0.79
N MET A 288 -13.82 -11.55 0.43
CA MET A 288 -14.23 -11.94 -0.92
C MET A 288 -15.16 -10.87 -1.51
N ALA A 289 -14.72 -10.17 -2.56
CA ALA A 289 -15.49 -9.11 -3.18
C ALA A 289 -16.78 -9.64 -3.85
N GLN A 290 -17.87 -8.88 -3.74
CA GLN A 290 -19.19 -9.24 -4.29
C GLN A 290 -19.30 -8.90 -5.79
N VAL A 291 -18.38 -9.42 -6.62
CA VAL A 291 -18.25 -9.09 -8.05
C VAL A 291 -19.55 -9.33 -8.83
N GLY A 292 -20.26 -10.43 -8.55
CA GLY A 292 -21.55 -10.71 -9.20
C GLY A 292 -22.59 -9.59 -8.99
N LYS A 293 -22.63 -8.97 -7.80
CA LYS A 293 -23.51 -7.82 -7.52
C LYS A 293 -23.03 -6.55 -8.23
N MET A 294 -21.72 -6.30 -8.22
CA MET A 294 -21.12 -5.15 -8.92
C MET A 294 -21.48 -5.17 -10.41
N LEU A 295 -21.33 -6.34 -11.05
CA LEU A 295 -21.66 -6.55 -12.46
C LEU A 295 -23.17 -6.39 -12.72
N LYS A 296 -24.03 -6.92 -11.84
CA LYS A 296 -25.49 -6.74 -11.94
C LYS A 296 -25.92 -5.27 -11.85
N ILE A 297 -25.25 -4.49 -11.00
CA ILE A 297 -25.48 -3.04 -10.88
C ILE A 297 -24.97 -2.31 -12.13
N GLY A 298 -23.94 -2.86 -12.79
CA GLY A 298 -23.33 -2.33 -14.02
C GLY A 298 -22.09 -1.49 -13.76
N LEU A 299 -21.28 -1.86 -12.75
CA LEU A 299 -19.95 -1.27 -12.55
C LEU A 299 -18.98 -1.79 -13.61
N ASN A 300 -17.98 -0.98 -13.95
CA ASN A 300 -16.86 -1.38 -14.79
C ASN A 300 -15.85 -2.14 -13.92
N VAL A 301 -15.87 -3.48 -13.98
CA VAL A 301 -14.99 -4.33 -13.18
C VAL A 301 -13.91 -4.94 -14.08
N GLY A 302 -12.65 -4.78 -13.67
CA GLY A 302 -11.50 -5.51 -14.18
C GLY A 302 -10.91 -6.44 -13.11
N VAL A 303 -9.95 -7.28 -13.49
CA VAL A 303 -9.17 -8.11 -12.56
C VAL A 303 -7.76 -7.54 -12.45
N GLY A 304 -7.23 -7.47 -11.23
CA GLY A 304 -5.85 -7.11 -10.94
C GLY A 304 -5.14 -8.21 -10.17
N THR A 305 -3.81 -8.24 -10.21
CA THR A 305 -3.00 -9.21 -9.46
C THR A 305 -2.59 -8.67 -8.09
N ASP A 306 -2.61 -7.35 -7.89
CA ASP A 306 -1.87 -6.67 -6.81
C ASP A 306 -0.34 -6.92 -6.97
N GLY A 307 0.45 -6.52 -5.98
CA GLY A 307 1.89 -6.73 -5.92
C GLY A 307 2.27 -8.20 -5.64
N PRO A 308 3.40 -8.70 -6.19
CA PRO A 308 3.88 -10.08 -5.95
C PRO A 308 4.29 -10.40 -4.50
N ALA A 309 4.20 -9.45 -3.58
CA ALA A 309 4.41 -9.69 -2.16
C ALA A 309 3.11 -10.12 -1.44
N SER A 310 1.94 -9.90 -2.05
CA SER A 310 0.62 -10.28 -1.54
C SER A 310 -0.16 -11.22 -2.48
N ASN A 311 0.42 -11.69 -3.59
CA ASN A 311 -0.20 -12.64 -4.52
C ASN A 311 0.27 -14.11 -4.40
N ASN A 312 1.41 -14.54 -4.95
CA ASN A 312 2.70 -13.84 -5.15
C ASN A 312 3.24 -13.92 -6.61
N ASP A 313 2.39 -14.01 -7.63
CA ASP A 313 2.77 -13.91 -9.05
C ASP A 313 2.01 -12.81 -9.81
N LEU A 314 2.34 -12.63 -11.09
CA LEU A 314 1.64 -11.74 -12.02
C LEU A 314 0.93 -12.52 -13.14
N ASP A 315 0.29 -13.64 -12.80
CA ASP A 315 -0.40 -14.52 -13.75
C ASP A 315 -1.90 -14.19 -13.86
N MET A 316 -2.29 -13.49 -14.94
CA MET A 316 -3.69 -13.18 -15.20
C MET A 316 -4.54 -14.37 -15.64
N VAL A 317 -3.95 -15.47 -16.13
CA VAL A 317 -4.71 -16.70 -16.42
C VAL A 317 -5.20 -17.32 -15.11
N GLU A 318 -4.34 -17.37 -14.10
CA GLU A 318 -4.71 -17.86 -12.76
C GLU A 318 -5.66 -16.91 -12.04
N GLU A 319 -5.41 -15.60 -12.08
CA GLU A 319 -6.25 -14.64 -11.38
C GLU A 319 -7.68 -14.57 -11.92
N VAL A 320 -7.85 -14.58 -13.24
CA VAL A 320 -9.19 -14.51 -13.85
C VAL A 320 -9.96 -15.82 -13.61
N ARG A 321 -9.26 -16.96 -13.58
CA ARG A 321 -9.86 -18.24 -13.18
C ARG A 321 -10.32 -18.20 -11.73
N LEU A 322 -9.48 -17.68 -10.83
CA LEU A 322 -9.82 -17.56 -9.42
C LEU A 322 -11.01 -16.64 -9.22
N ALA A 323 -11.04 -15.47 -9.88
CA ALA A 323 -12.18 -14.56 -9.86
C ALA A 323 -13.49 -15.27 -10.26
N ALA A 324 -13.46 -16.04 -11.36
CA ALA A 324 -14.62 -16.78 -11.86
C ALA A 324 -15.12 -17.85 -10.87
N LEU A 325 -14.22 -18.59 -10.22
CA LEU A 325 -14.59 -19.64 -9.26
C LEU A 325 -15.05 -19.04 -7.93
N MET A 326 -14.35 -18.02 -7.43
CA MET A 326 -14.67 -17.35 -6.19
C MET A 326 -16.06 -16.69 -6.26
N ALA A 327 -16.38 -16.02 -7.37
CA ALA A 327 -17.68 -15.36 -7.53
C ALA A 327 -18.86 -16.33 -7.37
N LYS A 328 -18.73 -17.59 -7.84
CA LYS A 328 -19.75 -18.64 -7.70
C LYS A 328 -19.91 -19.08 -6.25
N ALA A 329 -18.80 -19.25 -5.54
CA ALA A 329 -18.79 -19.65 -4.13
C ALA A 329 -19.39 -18.56 -3.24
N VAL A 330 -19.06 -17.29 -3.50
CA VAL A 330 -19.60 -16.13 -2.76
C VAL A 330 -21.10 -15.98 -2.95
N SER A 331 -21.62 -16.25 -4.16
CA SER A 331 -23.04 -16.09 -4.48
C SER A 331 -23.90 -17.33 -4.19
N ASP A 332 -23.29 -18.46 -3.85
CA ASP A 332 -23.94 -19.79 -3.83
C ASP A 332 -24.71 -20.08 -5.14
N ASP A 333 -24.14 -19.67 -6.27
CA ASP A 333 -24.75 -19.78 -7.59
C ASP A 333 -23.68 -20.11 -8.64
N PRO A 334 -23.69 -21.32 -9.23
CA PRO A 334 -22.69 -21.74 -10.20
C PRO A 334 -22.77 -20.98 -11.54
N THR A 335 -23.82 -20.20 -11.77
CA THR A 335 -24.03 -19.44 -13.00
C THR A 335 -23.42 -18.04 -12.97
N VAL A 336 -23.00 -17.56 -11.80
CA VAL A 336 -22.39 -16.23 -11.64
C VAL A 336 -20.98 -16.20 -12.25
N LEU A 337 -20.68 -15.10 -12.96
CA LEU A 337 -19.42 -14.87 -13.66
C LEU A 337 -19.02 -16.06 -14.56
N PRO A 338 -19.81 -16.37 -15.60
CA PRO A 338 -19.46 -17.43 -16.55
C PRO A 338 -18.18 -17.08 -17.32
N ALA A 339 -17.53 -18.08 -17.94
CA ALA A 339 -16.21 -17.91 -18.55
C ALA A 339 -16.11 -16.76 -19.56
N ARG A 340 -17.14 -16.54 -20.39
CA ARG A 340 -17.18 -15.41 -21.33
C ARG A 340 -17.09 -14.06 -20.61
N GLN A 341 -17.81 -13.92 -19.50
CA GLN A 341 -17.77 -12.70 -18.69
C GLN A 341 -16.44 -12.61 -17.92
N ALA A 342 -15.88 -13.71 -17.42
CA ALA A 342 -14.56 -13.69 -16.79
C ALA A 342 -13.47 -13.19 -17.77
N LEU A 343 -13.46 -13.66 -19.02
CA LEU A 343 -12.57 -13.12 -20.06
C LEU A 343 -12.86 -11.65 -20.36
N GLU A 344 -14.13 -11.22 -20.28
CA GLU A 344 -14.50 -9.81 -20.40
C GLU A 344 -13.81 -8.97 -19.33
N LEU A 345 -13.86 -9.36 -18.06
CA LEU A 345 -13.18 -8.66 -16.97
C LEU A 345 -11.67 -8.54 -17.20
N ALA A 346 -11.05 -9.55 -17.84
CA ALA A 346 -9.63 -9.55 -18.16
C ALA A 346 -9.26 -8.73 -19.40
N THR A 347 -10.23 -8.34 -20.23
CA THR A 347 -10.00 -7.68 -21.53
C THR A 347 -10.76 -6.36 -21.62
N ILE A 348 -11.90 -6.31 -22.30
CA ILE A 348 -12.68 -5.07 -22.50
C ILE A 348 -13.24 -4.50 -21.18
N GLY A 349 -13.59 -5.36 -20.21
CA GLY A 349 -13.98 -4.96 -18.86
C GLY A 349 -12.84 -4.30 -18.09
N GLY A 350 -11.64 -4.90 -18.13
CA GLY A 350 -10.41 -4.30 -17.60
C GLY A 350 -10.08 -2.97 -18.28
N ALA A 351 -10.17 -2.92 -19.61
CA ALA A 351 -9.99 -1.68 -20.38
C ALA A 351 -11.01 -0.58 -20.00
N ARG A 352 -12.26 -0.93 -19.71
CA ARG A 352 -13.26 0.01 -19.18
C ARG A 352 -12.89 0.48 -17.77
N ALA A 353 -12.43 -0.42 -16.90
CA ALA A 353 -12.04 -0.09 -15.54
C ALA A 353 -10.84 0.89 -15.51
N VAL A 354 -9.85 0.69 -16.38
CA VAL A 354 -8.66 1.57 -16.50
C VAL A 354 -8.87 2.76 -17.44
N HIS A 355 -10.10 3.00 -17.92
CA HIS A 355 -10.48 4.13 -18.80
C HIS A 355 -9.76 4.17 -20.17
N MET A 356 -9.53 3.00 -20.77
CA MET A 356 -8.90 2.82 -22.10
C MET A 356 -9.72 2.00 -23.10
N ALA A 357 -11.02 1.78 -22.83
CA ALA A 357 -11.89 0.93 -23.65
C ALA A 357 -12.13 1.45 -25.08
N ASP A 358 -11.79 2.68 -25.39
CA ASP A 358 -11.78 3.24 -26.75
C ASP A 358 -10.57 2.76 -27.57
N LYS A 359 -9.47 2.38 -26.90
CA LYS A 359 -8.19 2.03 -27.55
C LYS A 359 -7.91 0.53 -27.57
N ILE A 360 -8.27 -0.20 -26.52
CA ILE A 360 -7.86 -1.60 -26.30
C ILE A 360 -9.03 -2.47 -25.81
N GLY A 361 -8.74 -3.74 -25.50
CA GLY A 361 -9.63 -4.67 -24.82
C GLY A 361 -10.59 -5.46 -25.72
N SER A 362 -10.69 -5.11 -27.00
CA SER A 362 -11.43 -5.86 -28.02
C SER A 362 -10.70 -5.80 -29.36
N LEU A 363 -10.87 -6.84 -30.18
CA LEU A 363 -10.35 -6.89 -31.55
C LEU A 363 -11.37 -6.25 -32.49
N GLU A 364 -11.22 -4.95 -32.71
CA GLU A 364 -12.08 -4.15 -33.57
C GLU A 364 -11.24 -3.24 -34.46
N PRO A 365 -11.60 -3.05 -35.75
CA PRO A 365 -10.91 -2.08 -36.59
C PRO A 365 -10.83 -0.69 -35.94
N GLY A 366 -9.64 -0.09 -35.96
CA GLY A 366 -9.34 1.20 -35.36
C GLY A 366 -8.78 1.14 -33.93
N LYS A 367 -8.92 0.00 -33.23
CA LYS A 367 -8.27 -0.20 -31.93
C LYS A 367 -6.79 -0.54 -32.09
N LYS A 368 -6.02 -0.36 -31.02
CA LYS A 368 -4.61 -0.72 -30.97
C LYS A 368 -4.43 -2.23 -31.04
N ALA A 369 -3.38 -2.66 -31.73
CA ALA A 369 -3.03 -4.06 -31.89
C ALA A 369 -2.35 -4.59 -30.62
N ASP A 370 -3.16 -4.73 -29.56
CA ASP A 370 -2.83 -5.34 -28.29
C ASP A 370 -3.53 -6.70 -28.23
N LEU A 371 -2.81 -7.78 -28.55
CA LEU A 371 -3.39 -9.12 -28.73
C LEU A 371 -2.51 -10.24 -28.19
N VAL A 372 -3.15 -11.36 -27.90
CA VAL A 372 -2.54 -12.61 -27.45
C VAL A 372 -2.93 -13.73 -28.39
N VAL A 373 -1.97 -14.62 -28.68
CA VAL A 373 -2.21 -15.91 -29.30
C VAL A 373 -1.86 -17.01 -28.30
N MET A 374 -2.84 -17.86 -28.00
CA MET A 374 -2.72 -18.95 -27.03
C MET A 374 -2.86 -20.31 -27.71
N ASP A 375 -1.90 -21.18 -27.45
CA ASP A 375 -1.92 -22.59 -27.86
C ASP A 375 -3.08 -23.31 -27.14
N MET A 376 -3.83 -24.14 -27.88
CA MET A 376 -4.93 -24.94 -27.30
C MET A 376 -4.69 -26.43 -27.48
N ASP A 377 -3.47 -26.85 -27.82
CA ASP A 377 -3.14 -28.24 -28.14
C ASP A 377 -2.63 -29.05 -26.93
N GLY A 378 -2.32 -28.39 -25.82
CA GLY A 378 -1.93 -29.03 -24.56
C GLY A 378 -2.96 -30.05 -24.06
N VAL A 379 -2.49 -31.17 -23.50
CA VAL A 379 -3.35 -32.29 -23.05
C VAL A 379 -4.42 -31.83 -22.05
N HIS A 380 -4.10 -30.84 -21.21
CA HIS A 380 -5.04 -30.24 -20.24
C HIS A 380 -6.22 -29.50 -20.87
N ASN A 381 -6.13 -29.16 -22.16
CA ASN A 381 -7.15 -28.40 -22.90
C ASN A 381 -8.00 -29.30 -23.84
N TRP A 382 -7.67 -30.58 -23.99
CA TRP A 382 -8.40 -31.53 -24.85
C TRP A 382 -9.46 -32.36 -24.11
N PRO A 383 -10.59 -32.73 -24.77
CA PRO A 383 -10.96 -32.46 -26.17
C PRO A 383 -11.73 -31.15 -26.40
N HIS A 384 -11.79 -30.70 -27.66
CA HIS A 384 -12.48 -29.48 -28.08
C HIS A 384 -13.94 -29.73 -28.51
N PHE A 385 -14.88 -29.19 -27.75
CA PHE A 385 -16.31 -29.25 -28.07
C PHE A 385 -16.76 -28.00 -28.85
N HIS A 386 -17.69 -28.19 -29.79
CA HIS A 386 -18.20 -27.12 -30.68
C HIS A 386 -19.73 -26.96 -30.61
N ASN A 387 -20.40 -27.71 -29.74
CA ASN A 387 -21.87 -27.66 -29.57
C ASN A 387 -22.35 -26.42 -28.81
N ASN A 388 -21.45 -25.69 -28.14
CA ASN A 388 -21.73 -24.47 -27.40
C ASN A 388 -20.75 -23.37 -27.84
N PRO A 389 -21.23 -22.19 -28.30
CA PRO A 389 -20.34 -21.07 -28.66
C PRO A 389 -19.46 -20.60 -27.48
N ASP A 390 -19.88 -20.84 -26.23
CA ASP A 390 -19.11 -20.46 -25.04
C ASP A 390 -17.97 -21.45 -24.70
N ALA A 391 -17.85 -22.57 -25.42
CA ALA A 391 -16.86 -23.62 -25.12
C ALA A 391 -15.41 -23.13 -25.23
N VAL A 392 -15.11 -22.19 -26.14
CA VAL A 392 -13.77 -21.60 -26.25
C VAL A 392 -13.41 -20.78 -25.01
N TYR A 393 -14.34 -19.96 -24.50
CA TYR A 393 -14.12 -19.18 -23.28
C TYR A 393 -13.91 -20.10 -22.07
N SER A 394 -14.71 -21.18 -21.97
CA SER A 394 -14.53 -22.19 -20.92
C SER A 394 -13.11 -22.77 -20.92
N ARG A 395 -12.55 -23.04 -22.11
CA ARG A 395 -11.19 -23.56 -22.25
C ARG A 395 -10.13 -22.54 -21.86
N ILE A 396 -10.29 -21.28 -22.27
CA ILE A 396 -9.39 -20.18 -21.88
C ILE A 396 -9.40 -19.99 -20.35
N ILE A 397 -10.57 -20.00 -19.71
CA ILE A 397 -10.69 -19.63 -18.29
C ILE A 397 -10.46 -20.81 -17.34
N TYR A 398 -11.00 -21.99 -17.63
CA TYR A 398 -11.01 -23.10 -16.66
C TYR A 398 -9.93 -24.16 -16.92
N ALA A 399 -9.34 -24.19 -18.11
CA ALA A 399 -8.37 -25.22 -18.50
C ALA A 399 -6.98 -24.66 -18.80
N ALA A 400 -6.89 -23.53 -19.53
CA ALA A 400 -5.62 -22.98 -19.99
C ALA A 400 -4.65 -22.61 -18.85
N LYS A 401 -3.39 -22.48 -19.24
CA LYS A 401 -2.25 -22.09 -18.40
C LYS A 401 -1.55 -20.90 -19.03
N SER A 402 -0.84 -20.10 -18.24
CA SER A 402 0.01 -19.02 -18.77
C SER A 402 1.07 -19.54 -19.74
N THR A 403 1.58 -20.75 -19.54
CA THR A 403 2.50 -21.42 -20.46
C THR A 403 1.92 -21.72 -21.84
N ASP A 404 0.59 -21.62 -22.01
CA ASP A 404 -0.05 -21.77 -23.31
C ASP A 404 0.02 -20.47 -24.14
N VAL A 405 0.39 -19.33 -23.54
CA VAL A 405 0.56 -18.06 -24.25
C VAL A 405 1.79 -18.14 -25.16
N ARG A 406 1.54 -18.12 -26.49
CA ARG A 406 2.58 -18.31 -27.50
C ARG A 406 3.12 -17.00 -28.06
N HIS A 407 2.20 -16.06 -28.30
CA HIS A 407 2.53 -14.75 -28.87
C HIS A 407 1.82 -13.63 -28.13
N VAL A 408 2.51 -12.52 -27.97
CA VAL A 408 1.98 -11.28 -27.40
C VAL A 408 2.44 -10.12 -28.23
N MET A 409 1.49 -9.31 -28.67
CA MET A 409 1.71 -8.08 -29.42
C MET A 409 1.12 -6.91 -28.62
N VAL A 410 1.85 -5.81 -28.55
CA VAL A 410 1.38 -4.55 -27.96
C VAL A 410 1.64 -3.44 -28.96
N ASN A 411 0.61 -2.65 -29.27
CA ASN A 411 0.70 -1.51 -30.16
C ASN A 411 1.37 -1.86 -31.51
N GLY A 412 1.06 -3.04 -32.05
CA GLY A 412 1.62 -3.54 -33.31
C GLY A 412 3.02 -4.18 -33.23
N ARG A 413 3.66 -4.17 -32.06
CA ARG A 413 5.00 -4.73 -31.85
C ARG A 413 4.93 -6.07 -31.13
N TRP A 414 5.60 -7.09 -31.67
CA TRP A 414 5.77 -8.37 -30.97
C TRP A 414 6.65 -8.19 -29.73
N LEU A 415 6.15 -8.58 -28.55
CA LEU A 415 6.91 -8.65 -27.31
C LEU A 415 7.25 -10.10 -26.92
N LEU A 416 6.38 -11.03 -27.30
CA LEU A 416 6.59 -12.48 -27.20
C LEU A 416 6.33 -13.13 -28.56
N ARG A 417 7.27 -13.94 -29.06
CA ARG A 417 7.10 -14.72 -30.29
C ARG A 417 7.62 -16.13 -30.10
N ASP A 418 6.80 -17.13 -30.41
CA ASP A 418 7.07 -18.56 -30.20
C ASP A 418 7.66 -18.84 -28.80
N HIS A 419 7.02 -18.32 -27.76
CA HIS A 419 7.44 -18.43 -26.35
C HIS A 419 8.75 -17.69 -25.99
N GLN A 420 9.36 -16.97 -26.93
CA GLN A 420 10.57 -16.17 -26.72
C GLN A 420 10.23 -14.71 -26.46
N LEU A 421 10.73 -14.16 -25.36
CA LEU A 421 10.67 -12.71 -25.08
C LEU A 421 11.62 -11.98 -26.04
N LEU A 422 11.12 -10.90 -26.66
CA LEU A 422 11.86 -10.14 -27.66
C LEU A 422 12.40 -8.80 -27.14
N THR A 423 11.87 -8.31 -26.02
CA THR A 423 12.15 -6.96 -25.52
C THR A 423 12.70 -6.90 -24.09
N VAL A 424 12.83 -8.06 -23.43
CA VAL A 424 13.45 -8.16 -22.09
C VAL A 424 14.48 -9.27 -22.10
N ASP A 425 15.71 -8.97 -21.65
CA ASP A 425 16.71 -10.00 -21.32
C ASP A 425 16.36 -10.62 -19.96
N GLU A 426 15.57 -11.68 -20.00
CA GLU A 426 15.09 -12.38 -18.81
C GLU A 426 16.23 -12.93 -17.94
N ALA A 427 17.34 -13.38 -18.57
CA ALA A 427 18.45 -13.95 -17.84
C ALA A 427 19.23 -12.88 -17.08
N ALA A 428 19.48 -11.72 -17.71
CA ALA A 428 20.12 -10.58 -17.07
C ALA A 428 19.25 -10.04 -15.93
N ALA A 429 17.95 -9.84 -16.16
CA ALA A 429 17.02 -9.37 -15.13
C ALA A 429 16.98 -10.29 -13.90
N LYS A 430 16.94 -11.61 -14.10
CA LYS A 430 17.01 -12.60 -13.01
C LYS A 430 18.33 -12.53 -12.24
N ALA A 431 19.45 -12.40 -12.94
CA ALA A 431 20.77 -12.33 -12.31
C ALA A 431 20.96 -11.05 -11.49
N GLU A 432 20.44 -9.92 -11.97
CA GLU A 432 20.44 -8.65 -11.23
C GLU A 432 19.50 -8.71 -10.02
N ALA A 433 18.28 -9.22 -10.19
CA ALA A 433 17.31 -9.38 -9.11
C ALA A 433 17.83 -10.29 -7.98
N ALA A 434 18.55 -11.36 -8.31
CA ALA A 434 19.16 -12.24 -7.32
C ALA A 434 20.19 -11.54 -6.43
N LYS A 435 20.91 -10.53 -6.95
CA LYS A 435 21.86 -9.73 -6.15
C LYS A 435 21.11 -8.85 -5.16
N VAL A 436 20.08 -8.15 -5.61
CA VAL A 436 19.23 -7.31 -4.75
C VAL A 436 18.55 -8.15 -3.67
N ALA A 437 18.04 -9.33 -4.02
CA ALA A 437 17.45 -10.27 -3.07
C ALA A 437 18.45 -10.68 -1.97
N ALA A 438 19.71 -10.97 -2.33
CA ALA A 438 20.74 -11.31 -1.34
C ALA A 438 21.07 -10.14 -0.39
N GLU A 439 21.04 -8.89 -0.89
CA GLU A 439 21.22 -7.69 -0.07
C GLU A 439 20.03 -7.46 0.89
N ILE A 440 18.81 -7.66 0.39
CA ILE A 440 17.58 -7.62 1.20
C ILE A 440 17.61 -8.70 2.28
N ASP A 441 17.97 -9.94 1.94
CA ASP A 441 18.08 -11.04 2.90
C ASP A 441 19.07 -10.69 4.02
N ALA A 442 20.24 -10.16 3.67
CA ALA A 442 21.24 -9.74 4.65
C ALA A 442 20.70 -8.62 5.58
N PHE A 443 19.95 -7.67 5.03
CA PHE A 443 19.30 -6.61 5.79
C PHE A 443 18.21 -7.14 6.73
N VAL A 444 17.33 -8.00 6.23
CA VAL A 444 16.23 -8.59 7.00
C VAL A 444 16.78 -9.47 8.11
N LEU A 445 17.76 -10.34 7.85
CA LEU A 445 18.40 -11.17 8.87
C LEU A 445 19.05 -10.34 9.98
N LYS A 446 19.75 -9.26 9.61
CA LYS A 446 20.31 -8.32 10.59
C LYS A 446 19.18 -7.71 11.44
N ARG A 447 18.06 -7.34 10.82
CA ARG A 447 16.91 -6.72 11.49
C ARG A 447 16.11 -7.71 12.34
N GLU A 448 15.95 -8.97 11.95
CA GLU A 448 15.22 -10.01 12.71
C GLU A 448 15.93 -10.43 13.98
N SER A 449 17.24 -10.26 14.04
CA SER A 449 17.98 -10.36 15.30
C SER A 449 17.65 -9.24 16.30
N SER A 450 16.91 -8.19 15.86
CA SER A 450 16.53 -7.04 16.67
C SER A 450 15.29 -7.30 17.55
N PRO A 451 15.28 -6.85 18.82
CA PRO A 451 14.12 -6.81 19.70
C PRO A 451 12.88 -6.12 19.09
N TYR A 452 13.08 -5.23 18.12
CA TYR A 452 12.01 -4.61 17.35
C TYR A 452 11.14 -5.64 16.62
N ASN A 453 11.73 -6.62 15.93
CA ASN A 453 10.97 -7.61 15.16
C ASN A 453 10.23 -8.60 16.07
N LYS A 454 10.84 -8.97 17.20
CA LYS A 454 10.14 -9.70 18.27
C LYS A 454 8.91 -8.93 18.76
N LEU A 455 8.99 -7.60 18.90
CA LEU A 455 7.86 -6.80 19.34
C LEU A 455 6.74 -6.80 18.28
N VAL A 456 7.08 -6.63 17.00
CA VAL A 456 6.12 -6.63 15.87
C VAL A 456 5.37 -7.95 15.73
N LEU A 457 6.02 -9.09 16.02
CA LEU A 457 5.38 -10.41 16.02
C LEU A 457 4.33 -10.61 17.14
N LEU A 458 4.31 -9.74 18.16
CA LEU A 458 3.25 -9.74 19.16
C LEU A 458 2.01 -9.05 18.58
N SER A 459 0.88 -9.77 18.52
CA SER A 459 -0.37 -9.24 17.96
C SER A 459 -0.79 -7.91 18.62
N GLY A 460 -1.15 -6.92 17.80
CA GLY A 460 -1.70 -5.63 18.28
C GLY A 460 -0.69 -4.48 18.40
N VAL A 461 0.50 -4.60 17.82
CA VAL A 461 1.47 -3.49 17.75
C VAL A 461 0.97 -2.44 16.76
N GLN A 462 0.68 -1.23 17.24
CA GLN A 462 0.37 -0.10 16.39
C GLN A 462 1.62 0.79 16.26
N ARG A 463 2.04 1.05 15.02
CA ARG A 463 2.99 2.13 14.74
C ARG A 463 2.31 3.46 15.03
N GLN A 464 2.74 4.13 16.10
CA GLN A 464 2.40 5.51 16.35
C GLN A 464 3.71 6.28 16.43
N GLU A 465 4.16 6.80 15.28
CA GLU A 465 5.22 7.80 15.29
C GLU A 465 4.61 9.10 15.82
N SER A 466 4.88 9.43 17.09
CA SER A 466 4.55 10.72 17.65
C SER A 466 5.83 11.46 17.98
N PHE A 467 6.03 12.63 17.37
CA PHE A 467 7.01 13.58 17.85
C PHE A 467 6.44 14.23 19.11
N GLU A 468 7.23 14.31 20.17
CA GLU A 468 6.84 14.96 21.43
C GLU A 468 7.93 15.94 21.85
N VAL A 469 7.54 17.14 22.30
CA VAL A 469 8.41 18.05 23.03
C VAL A 469 8.16 17.88 24.52
N GLN A 470 9.23 17.76 25.31
CA GLN A 470 9.13 17.59 26.75
C GLN A 470 10.22 18.37 27.51
N VAL A 471 9.99 18.60 28.80
CA VAL A 471 11.01 19.08 29.75
C VAL A 471 10.74 18.46 31.11
N LYS A 472 11.79 18.22 31.90
CA LYS A 472 11.70 17.76 33.29
C LYS A 472 12.43 18.76 34.19
N VAL A 473 11.84 19.13 35.31
CA VAL A 473 12.47 20.08 36.26
C VAL A 473 12.35 19.50 37.68
N PRO A 474 13.43 19.43 38.47
CA PRO A 474 13.37 19.01 39.86
C PRO A 474 12.62 20.05 40.71
N VAL A 475 11.82 19.56 41.64
CA VAL A 475 10.95 20.36 42.52
C VAL A 475 11.14 19.88 43.95
N ALA A 476 11.51 20.79 44.85
CA ALA A 476 11.79 20.43 46.24
C ALA A 476 10.51 20.14 47.06
N ASP A 477 9.39 20.82 46.77
CA ASP A 477 8.11 20.70 47.46
C ASP A 477 6.95 20.71 46.44
N ASP A 478 5.99 19.79 46.56
CA ASP A 478 4.85 19.69 45.64
C ASP A 478 3.82 20.83 45.82
N LYS A 479 3.78 21.48 46.98
CA LYS A 479 2.79 22.53 47.28
C LYS A 479 2.79 23.68 46.29
N LEU A 480 3.96 24.19 45.94
CA LEU A 480 4.09 25.33 45.02
C LEU A 480 3.55 24.99 43.62
N VAL A 481 3.81 23.77 43.15
CA VAL A 481 3.30 23.30 41.85
C VAL A 481 1.79 23.08 41.91
N LEU A 482 1.29 22.48 43.00
CA LEU A 482 -0.14 22.24 43.17
C LEU A 482 -0.95 23.54 43.27
N GLU A 483 -0.44 24.56 43.96
CA GLU A 483 -1.04 25.89 44.01
C GLU A 483 -0.98 26.59 42.65
N ALA A 484 0.15 26.50 41.94
CA ALA A 484 0.32 27.15 40.65
C ALA A 484 -0.52 26.50 39.53
N ILE A 485 -0.83 25.21 39.62
CA ILE A 485 -1.71 24.52 38.67
C ILE A 485 -3.17 24.99 38.79
N GLN A 486 -3.59 25.53 39.94
CA GLN A 486 -4.95 26.07 40.16
C GLN A 486 -5.12 27.50 39.63
N LYS A 487 -4.09 28.07 39.00
CA LYS A 487 -4.15 29.42 38.42
C LYS A 487 -5.14 29.48 37.26
N PRO A 488 -5.94 30.56 37.13
CA PRO A 488 -7.00 30.68 36.12
C PRO A 488 -6.47 30.67 34.67
N GLU A 489 -5.17 30.92 34.46
CA GLU A 489 -4.50 30.85 33.17
C GLU A 489 -4.36 29.43 32.60
N LEU A 490 -4.61 28.38 33.42
CA LEU A 490 -4.54 26.97 33.02
C LEU A 490 -5.94 26.35 33.01
N GLU A 491 -6.43 25.99 31.83
CA GLU A 491 -7.67 25.23 31.71
C GLU A 491 -7.39 23.74 31.92
N ILE A 492 -7.81 23.18 33.06
CA ILE A 492 -7.62 21.76 33.36
C ILE A 492 -8.72 20.92 32.70
N VAL A 493 -8.34 20.13 31.70
CA VAL A 493 -9.23 19.23 30.96
C VAL A 493 -9.40 17.89 31.68
N LYS A 494 -8.35 17.39 32.33
CA LYS A 494 -8.36 16.09 33.01
C LYS A 494 -7.30 16.02 34.11
N HIS A 495 -7.63 15.37 35.22
CA HIS A 495 -6.69 15.00 36.28
C HIS A 495 -6.70 13.47 36.49
N SER A 496 -5.54 12.90 36.81
CA SER A 496 -5.40 11.48 37.16
C SER A 496 -4.22 11.26 38.12
N HIS A 497 -4.38 10.31 39.04
CA HIS A 497 -3.34 9.87 39.96
C HIS A 497 -3.11 8.37 39.80
N TYR A 498 -1.85 7.97 39.57
CA TYR A 498 -1.50 6.57 39.40
C TYR A 498 -0.08 6.25 39.84
N ARG A 499 0.15 5.01 40.27
CA ARG A 499 1.49 4.45 40.46
C ARG A 499 1.95 3.86 39.14
N GLN A 500 3.13 4.24 38.69
CA GLN A 500 3.69 3.82 37.42
C GLN A 500 4.93 2.98 37.65
N TYR A 501 4.93 1.76 37.10
CA TYR A 501 6.05 0.83 37.14
C TYR A 501 6.58 0.65 35.73
N ASP A 502 7.77 1.17 35.46
CA ASP A 502 8.47 1.04 34.19
C ASP A 502 9.59 0.01 34.31
N HIS A 503 9.51 -1.08 33.54
CA HIS A 503 10.60 -2.02 33.35
C HIS A 503 11.20 -1.82 31.95
N TYR A 504 12.46 -1.40 31.91
CA TYR A 504 13.22 -1.18 30.69
C TYR A 504 14.10 -2.39 30.39
N PHE A 505 13.89 -2.98 29.23
CA PHE A 505 14.74 -3.97 28.59
C PHE A 505 15.75 -3.24 27.69
N VAL A 506 17.05 -3.44 27.94
CA VAL A 506 18.18 -2.84 27.22
C VAL A 506 18.94 -3.94 26.51
N PHE A 507 19.31 -3.70 25.25
CA PHE A 507 19.98 -4.66 24.37
C PHE A 507 21.35 -4.10 23.91
N GLY A 508 22.32 -4.98 23.65
CA GLY A 508 23.74 -4.66 23.44
C GLY A 508 24.14 -3.79 22.26
N GLY A 509 25.28 -3.10 22.41
CA GLY A 509 25.78 -2.05 21.53
C GLY A 509 26.49 -2.53 20.27
N GLY A 510 26.03 -2.00 19.12
CA GLY A 510 26.54 -2.25 17.77
C GLY A 510 25.57 -1.75 16.69
N ASP A 511 24.32 -1.48 17.06
CA ASP A 511 23.27 -0.95 16.21
C ASP A 511 22.95 0.51 16.57
N PRO A 512 22.99 1.46 15.61
CA PRO A 512 22.46 2.83 15.81
C PRO A 512 20.98 2.86 16.22
N ASP A 513 20.24 1.76 16.06
CA ASP A 513 18.87 1.57 16.57
C ASP A 513 18.80 0.90 17.97
N ALA A 514 19.79 1.06 18.86
CA ALA A 514 19.80 0.51 20.23
C ALA A 514 18.53 0.86 21.05
N ALA A 515 17.47 0.07 20.84
CA ALA A 515 16.13 0.38 21.25
C ALA A 515 15.89 -0.11 22.68
N ARG A 516 15.44 0.78 23.57
CA ARG A 516 14.99 0.37 24.91
C ARG A 516 13.52 -0.02 24.80
N LEU A 517 13.19 -1.26 25.13
CA LEU A 517 11.79 -1.69 25.23
C LEU A 517 11.31 -1.46 26.65
N ARG A 518 10.26 -0.67 26.83
CA ARG A 518 9.66 -0.40 28.14
C ARG A 518 8.36 -1.18 28.28
N TYR A 519 8.30 -2.10 29.24
CA TYR A 519 7.07 -2.61 29.82
C TYR A 519 6.60 -1.63 30.90
N ARG A 520 5.39 -1.10 30.78
CA ARG A 520 4.82 -0.15 31.73
C ARG A 520 3.52 -0.67 32.30
N GLU A 521 3.37 -0.55 33.61
CA GLU A 521 2.14 -0.78 34.36
C GLU A 521 1.71 0.55 35.04
N ASP A 522 0.53 1.05 34.69
CA ASP A 522 -0.08 2.25 35.28
C ASP A 522 -1.26 1.81 36.19
N ASP A 523 -1.05 1.82 37.50
CA ASP A 523 -2.04 1.51 38.54
C ASP A 523 -2.77 2.79 38.98
N TYR A 524 -3.98 3.00 38.46
CA TYR A 524 -4.80 4.16 38.81
C TYR A 524 -5.37 4.02 40.20
N VAL A 525 -5.13 5.05 41.02
CA VAL A 525 -5.41 5.04 42.46
C VAL A 525 -6.54 6.01 42.78
N ASN A 526 -7.49 5.57 43.60
CA ASN A 526 -8.56 6.43 44.11
C ASN A 526 -8.09 7.29 45.30
N GLU A 527 -8.95 8.16 45.82
CA GLU A 527 -8.65 9.04 46.97
C GLU A 527 -8.29 8.27 48.27
N LYS A 528 -8.69 7.00 48.37
CA LYS A 528 -8.38 6.11 49.51
C LYS A 528 -7.06 5.37 49.35
N GLY A 529 -6.35 5.54 48.23
CA GLY A 529 -5.09 4.83 47.96
C GLY A 529 -5.28 3.43 47.36
N GLU A 530 -6.50 3.06 46.95
CA GLU A 530 -6.82 1.75 46.38
C GLU A 530 -6.72 1.79 44.84
N VAL A 531 -6.14 0.75 44.25
CA VAL A 531 -6.04 0.61 42.79
C VAL A 531 -7.40 0.17 42.23
N TYR A 532 -7.95 0.94 41.30
CA TYR A 532 -9.24 0.62 40.66
C TYR A 532 -9.11 0.21 39.19
N GLN A 533 -7.97 0.48 38.57
CA GLN A 533 -7.68 0.12 37.19
C GLN A 533 -6.17 0.00 36.98
N THR A 534 -5.73 -1.08 36.34
CA THR A 534 -4.34 -1.25 35.90
C THR A 534 -4.29 -1.22 34.39
N ARG A 535 -3.34 -0.47 33.83
CA ARG A 535 -3.10 -0.43 32.39
C ARG A 535 -1.67 -0.84 32.08
N THR A 536 -1.51 -1.92 31.31
CA THR A 536 -0.21 -2.42 30.88
C THR A 536 0.08 -2.10 29.41
N ARG A 537 1.33 -1.78 29.07
CA ARG A 537 1.74 -1.50 27.68
C ARG A 537 3.23 -1.73 27.46
N LEU A 538 3.57 -2.12 26.24
CA LEU A 538 4.92 -2.13 25.72
C LEU A 538 5.16 -0.85 24.90
N THR A 539 6.33 -0.25 25.05
CA THR A 539 6.75 0.91 24.26
C THR A 539 8.17 0.70 23.79
N LEU A 540 8.38 0.64 22.48
CA LEU A 540 9.74 0.66 21.93
C LEU A 540 10.22 2.10 21.78
N ILE A 541 11.32 2.40 22.47
CA ILE A 541 11.92 3.72 22.54
C ILE A 541 13.19 3.66 21.68
N GLY A 542 13.22 4.40 20.57
CA GLY A 542 14.39 4.50 19.68
C GLY A 542 15.45 5.47 20.20
N GLU A 543 16.52 5.69 19.42
CA GLU A 543 17.61 6.62 19.78
C GLU A 543 17.07 8.01 20.17
N SER A 544 17.59 8.53 21.27
CA SER A 544 17.37 9.88 21.77
C SER A 544 18.35 10.85 21.12
N SER A 545 18.06 11.37 19.93
CA SER A 545 18.38 12.77 19.55
C SER A 545 17.86 13.15 18.17
N LEU A 546 17.43 14.41 18.02
CA LEU A 546 17.50 15.20 16.79
C LEU A 546 17.06 16.63 17.17
N HIS A 547 18.01 17.56 17.26
CA HIS A 547 17.87 18.99 17.60
C HIS A 547 17.60 19.37 19.07
N GLU A 548 18.51 20.20 19.61
CA GLU A 548 18.33 20.97 20.84
C GLU A 548 17.71 22.33 20.49
N PHE A 549 16.64 22.73 21.18
CA PHE A 549 16.21 24.11 21.20
C PHE A 549 16.82 24.80 22.44
N PRO A 550 17.16 26.10 22.38
CA PRO A 550 17.84 26.80 23.48
C PRO A 550 17.18 26.63 24.86
N ASN A 551 15.86 26.42 24.89
CA ASN A 551 15.05 26.39 26.12
C ASN A 551 14.14 25.15 26.26
N ALA A 552 14.29 24.13 25.40
CA ALA A 552 13.54 22.86 25.51
C ALA A 552 14.34 21.73 24.87
N VAL A 553 14.45 20.58 25.57
CA VAL A 553 15.21 19.43 25.07
C VAL A 553 14.32 18.20 24.94
N MET A 554 14.46 17.58 23.76
CA MET A 554 14.10 16.22 23.37
C MET A 554 12.83 16.09 22.52
N LEU A 555 13.07 15.96 21.21
CA LEU A 555 12.20 15.22 20.30
C LEU A 555 12.33 13.72 20.64
N SER A 556 11.40 13.20 21.44
CA SER A 556 11.34 11.75 21.67
C SER A 556 10.70 11.07 20.46
N ARG A 557 11.40 10.11 19.85
CA ARG A 557 10.84 9.21 18.84
C ARG A 557 10.30 7.96 19.54
N SER A 558 9.06 8.03 20.04
CA SER A 558 8.33 6.80 20.34
C SER A 558 7.94 6.16 19.01
N ARG A 559 8.45 4.95 18.73
CA ARG A 559 8.26 4.31 17.42
C ARG A 559 7.07 3.34 17.42
N TYR A 560 6.81 2.63 18.52
CA TYR A 560 5.78 1.58 18.57
C TYR A 560 5.13 1.44 19.95
N LEU A 561 3.82 1.25 19.97
CA LEU A 561 3.00 0.94 21.15
C LEU A 561 2.31 -0.41 20.92
N ALA A 562 2.40 -1.30 21.91
CA ALA A 562 1.63 -2.55 21.91
C ALA A 562 0.96 -2.77 23.28
N PRO A 563 -0.22 -3.40 23.35
CA PRO A 563 -0.75 -3.93 24.60
C PRO A 563 0.29 -4.88 25.22
N ALA A 564 0.45 -4.83 26.54
CA ALA A 564 1.22 -5.86 27.24
C ALA A 564 0.23 -6.87 27.85
N ASP A 565 -0.20 -7.83 27.02
CA ASP A 565 -1.21 -8.85 27.30
C ASP A 565 -0.65 -10.10 28.01
N ARG A 566 0.68 -10.21 28.13
CA ARG A 566 1.38 -11.29 28.82
C ARG A 566 2.07 -10.80 30.10
N PRO A 567 2.41 -11.70 31.04
CA PRO A 567 3.15 -11.33 32.24
C PRO A 567 4.54 -10.78 31.92
N LEU A 568 5.10 -9.90 32.76
CA LEU A 568 6.48 -9.38 32.62
C LEU A 568 7.52 -10.48 32.41
N ARG A 569 7.36 -11.63 33.09
CA ARG A 569 8.22 -12.81 32.95
C ARG A 569 8.29 -13.31 31.50
N PHE A 570 7.15 -13.37 30.80
CA PHE A 570 7.11 -13.80 29.40
C PHE A 570 7.95 -12.86 28.54
N TYR A 571 7.79 -11.54 28.71
CA TYR A 571 8.55 -10.57 27.91
C TYR A 571 10.05 -10.62 28.21
N ARG A 572 10.44 -10.85 29.47
CA ARG A 572 11.85 -11.07 29.82
C ARG A 572 12.45 -12.26 29.08
N GLU A 573 11.77 -13.40 29.09
CA GLU A 573 12.22 -14.63 28.42
C GLU A 573 12.19 -14.49 26.88
N TYR A 574 11.16 -13.85 26.35
CA TYR A 574 10.95 -13.68 24.90
C TYR A 574 11.95 -12.70 24.28
N PHE A 575 12.16 -11.54 24.91
CA PHE A 575 13.08 -10.53 24.40
C PHE A 575 14.54 -10.83 24.73
N ALA A 576 14.82 -11.51 25.84
CA ALA A 576 16.18 -11.83 26.30
C ALA A 576 17.10 -10.59 26.33
N PRO A 577 16.78 -9.58 27.16
CA PRO A 577 17.56 -8.36 27.25
C PRO A 577 18.97 -8.60 27.81
N GLU A 578 19.93 -7.76 27.43
CA GLU A 578 21.27 -7.76 28.02
C GLU A 578 21.27 -7.14 29.42
N LYS A 579 20.48 -6.07 29.61
CA LYS A 579 20.34 -5.38 30.89
C LYS A 579 18.88 -4.99 31.14
N GLU A 580 18.48 -5.02 32.41
CA GLU A 580 17.18 -4.53 32.86
C GLU A 580 17.35 -3.32 33.79
N VAL A 581 16.45 -2.34 33.68
CA VAL A 581 16.37 -1.20 34.59
C VAL A 581 14.91 -0.99 34.99
N THR A 582 14.63 -0.86 36.28
CA THR A 582 13.27 -0.61 36.78
C THR A 582 13.16 0.81 37.30
N VAL A 583 12.06 1.49 37.00
CA VAL A 583 11.69 2.77 37.58
C VAL A 583 10.26 2.72 38.10
N ALA A 584 10.08 2.85 39.41
CA ALA A 584 8.77 2.98 40.04
C ALA A 584 8.55 4.43 40.47
N LYS A 585 7.36 4.98 40.20
CA LYS A 585 7.02 6.35 40.60
C LYS A 585 5.54 6.55 40.90
N GLU A 586 5.26 7.54 41.73
CA GLU A 586 3.91 8.05 41.96
C GLU A 586 3.71 9.30 41.09
N ARG A 587 2.66 9.29 40.25
CA ARG A 587 2.43 10.35 39.26
C ARG A 587 1.06 11.00 39.44
N ARG A 588 1.06 12.30 39.66
CA ARG A 588 -0.14 13.15 39.49
C ARG A 588 -0.05 13.86 38.15
N ARG A 589 -1.04 13.64 37.29
CA ARG A 589 -1.06 14.15 35.92
C ARG A 589 -2.26 15.06 35.70
N TRP A 590 -1.99 16.25 35.19
CA TRP A 590 -2.99 17.19 34.67
C TRP A 590 -2.82 17.33 33.16
N ARG A 591 -3.93 17.25 32.43
CA ARG A 591 -4.01 17.66 31.03
C ARG A 591 -4.57 19.07 31.03
N VAL A 592 -3.82 20.02 30.50
CA VAL A 592 -4.18 21.44 30.51
C VAL A 592 -4.16 22.02 29.10
N ILE A 593 -5.01 23.01 28.85
CA ILE A 593 -4.92 23.85 27.66
C ILE A 593 -4.28 25.17 28.10
N TYR A 594 -3.19 25.56 27.41
CA TYR A 594 -2.51 26.83 27.59
C TYR A 594 -2.27 27.45 26.22
N GLN A 595 -2.79 28.67 26.01
CA GLN A 595 -2.74 29.38 24.71
C GLN A 595 -3.13 28.46 23.54
N GLU A 596 -4.33 27.86 23.62
CA GLU A 596 -4.91 26.95 22.60
C GLU A 596 -4.10 25.66 22.35
N THR A 597 -3.12 25.36 23.21
CA THR A 597 -2.24 24.21 23.06
C THR A 597 -2.40 23.23 24.22
N ASP A 598 -2.53 21.94 23.90
CA ASP A 598 -2.67 20.85 24.88
C ASP A 598 -1.31 20.44 25.46
N PHE A 599 -1.21 20.44 26.79
CA PHE A 599 -0.05 19.98 27.54
C PHE A 599 -0.43 18.94 28.59
N ALA A 600 0.49 18.02 28.85
CA ALA A 600 0.44 17.13 30.00
C ALA A 600 1.49 17.57 31.02
N LEU A 601 1.04 17.95 32.22
CA LEU A 601 1.88 18.28 33.38
C LEU A 601 1.87 17.07 34.30
N ASN A 602 3.02 16.42 34.48
CA ASN A 602 3.19 15.25 35.32
C ASN A 602 4.07 15.61 36.51
N LEU A 603 3.51 15.64 37.71
CA LEU A 603 4.28 15.73 38.94
C LEU A 603 4.60 14.31 39.42
N ASP A 604 5.88 13.97 39.35
CA ASP A 604 6.41 12.65 39.61
C ASP A 604 7.21 12.60 40.91
N LYS A 605 6.93 11.62 41.76
CA LYS A 605 7.80 11.22 42.85
C LYS A 605 8.44 9.87 42.50
N ILE A 606 9.75 9.85 42.28
CA ILE A 606 10.45 8.62 41.90
C ILE A 606 10.74 7.80 43.17
N LEU A 607 10.15 6.61 43.24
CA LEU A 607 10.21 5.71 44.40
C LEU A 607 11.33 4.69 44.26
N GLU A 608 11.57 4.20 43.04
CA GLU A 608 12.60 3.23 42.74
C GLU A 608 13.33 3.60 41.44
N PRO A 609 14.66 3.73 41.44
CA PRO A 609 15.45 4.01 42.64
C PRO A 609 15.01 5.34 43.25
N ALA A 610 15.03 5.44 44.59
CA ALA A 610 14.53 6.62 45.28
C ALA A 610 15.34 7.87 44.91
N LEU A 611 14.68 8.89 44.36
CA LEU A 611 15.26 10.20 44.10
C LEU A 611 14.70 11.22 45.11
N PRO A 612 15.50 12.20 45.55
CA PRO A 612 15.03 13.24 46.46
C PRO A 612 14.03 14.18 45.77
N GLY A 613 12.96 14.55 46.48
CA GLY A 613 11.98 15.52 46.00
C GLY A 613 11.02 14.99 44.94
N PHE A 614 10.53 15.91 44.09
CA PHE A 614 9.63 15.65 42.98
C PHE A 614 10.25 16.11 41.67
N TYR A 615 9.69 15.67 40.55
CA TYR A 615 10.00 16.18 39.23
C TYR A 615 8.71 16.62 38.54
N LEU A 616 8.69 17.84 38.00
CA LEU A 616 7.63 18.26 37.10
C LEU A 616 8.06 18.00 35.66
N GLU A 617 7.33 17.15 34.96
CA GLU A 617 7.51 16.87 33.54
C GLU A 617 6.36 17.48 32.72
N ILE A 618 6.67 18.39 31.79
CA ILE A 618 5.69 19.01 30.88
C ILE A 618 5.88 18.43 29.48
N LYS A 619 4.80 18.00 28.82
CA LYS A 619 4.84 17.31 27.51
C LYS A 619 3.75 17.77 26.55
N SER A 620 4.06 17.83 25.25
CA SER A 620 3.07 18.02 24.19
C SER A 620 3.49 17.33 22.88
N ARG A 621 2.51 16.75 22.17
CA ARG A 621 2.74 16.13 20.84
C ARG A 621 2.95 17.21 19.78
N THR A 622 3.80 16.96 18.79
CA THR A 622 4.06 17.86 17.66
C THR A 622 4.01 17.11 16.33
N TRP A 623 3.76 17.82 15.24
CA TRP A 623 3.56 17.27 13.89
C TRP A 623 4.49 17.88 12.84
N SER A 624 5.25 18.93 13.20
CA SER A 624 6.24 19.57 12.32
C SER A 624 7.33 20.27 13.15
N ARG A 625 8.44 20.64 12.51
CA ARG A 625 9.52 21.40 13.14
C ARG A 625 9.04 22.76 13.68
N HIS A 626 8.22 23.46 12.91
CA HIS A 626 7.70 24.77 13.30
C HIS A 626 6.74 24.68 14.50
N ASP A 627 5.91 23.63 14.55
CA ASP A 627 5.03 23.35 15.70
C ASP A 627 5.84 22.99 16.96
N ALA A 628 6.94 22.25 16.79
CA ALA A 628 7.85 21.91 17.90
C ALA A 628 8.51 23.15 18.51
N GLU A 629 9.02 24.08 17.68
CA GLU A 629 9.62 25.34 18.11
C GLU A 629 8.64 26.22 18.88
N ARG A 630 7.39 26.31 18.40
CA ARG A 630 6.33 27.05 19.09
C ARG A 630 6.02 26.44 20.45
N LYS A 631 5.82 25.12 20.52
CA LYS A 631 5.49 24.42 21.78
C LYS A 631 6.63 24.45 22.79
N ALA A 632 7.88 24.40 22.34
CA ALA A 632 9.05 24.60 23.19
C ALA A 632 9.02 25.96 23.90
N ARG A 633 8.68 27.05 23.19
CA ARG A 633 8.53 28.39 23.81
C ARG A 633 7.42 28.43 24.85
N LEU A 634 6.25 27.86 24.52
CA LEU A 634 5.12 27.77 25.45
C LEU A 634 5.45 26.97 26.71
N ILE A 635 6.26 25.91 26.60
CA ILE A 635 6.76 25.15 27.76
C ILE A 635 7.60 26.05 28.68
N THR A 636 8.47 26.90 28.13
CA THR A 636 9.26 27.86 28.91
C THR A 636 8.37 28.85 29.67
N GLU A 637 7.33 29.38 29.01
CA GLU A 637 6.34 30.26 29.64
C GLU A 637 5.57 29.54 30.76
N LEU A 638 5.18 28.28 30.54
CA LEU A 638 4.53 27.44 31.53
C LEU A 638 5.41 27.18 32.76
N LEU A 639 6.71 26.91 32.58
CA LEU A 639 7.63 26.76 33.70
C LEU A 639 7.69 28.03 34.56
N GLN A 640 7.79 29.20 33.93
CA GLN A 640 7.80 30.49 34.64
C GLN A 640 6.48 30.75 35.37
N LEU A 641 5.34 30.43 34.73
CA LEU A 641 4.02 30.53 35.36
C LEU A 641 3.92 29.62 36.60
N LEU A 642 4.56 28.45 36.57
CA LEU A 642 4.62 27.51 37.67
C LEU A 642 5.70 27.84 38.71
N GLY A 643 6.42 28.96 38.55
CA GLY A 643 7.45 29.41 39.49
C GLY A 643 8.75 28.61 39.43
N LEU A 644 9.02 27.94 38.30
CA LEU A 644 10.18 27.08 38.09
C LEU A 644 11.18 27.74 37.13
N ASP A 645 12.47 27.58 37.42
CA ASP A 645 13.54 28.11 36.59
C ASP A 645 13.88 27.11 35.45
N PRO A 646 13.70 27.48 34.17
CA PRO A 646 14.09 26.64 33.04
C PRO A 646 15.57 26.25 33.04
N ALA A 647 16.46 27.03 33.69
CA ALA A 647 17.89 26.71 33.78
C ALA A 647 18.17 25.44 34.63
N THR A 648 17.21 25.03 35.46
CA THR A 648 17.29 23.81 36.27
C THR A 648 16.73 22.56 35.56
N ALA A 649 16.37 22.69 34.28
CA ALA A 649 15.82 21.60 33.51
C ALA A 649 16.78 20.41 33.38
N GLU A 650 16.27 19.23 33.71
CA GLU A 650 16.91 17.95 33.54
C GLU A 650 16.63 17.39 32.13
N ARG A 651 17.70 16.98 31.45
CA ARG A 651 17.65 16.55 30.05
C ARG A 651 17.63 15.03 29.91
N ASN A 652 18.07 14.31 30.93
CA ASN A 652 18.13 12.86 30.93
C ASN A 652 16.73 12.23 31.16
N GLU A 653 16.52 11.01 30.68
CA GLU A 653 15.33 10.23 31.05
C GLU A 653 15.46 9.68 32.48
N TYR A 654 14.33 9.39 33.15
CA TYR A 654 14.36 8.91 34.55
C TYR A 654 15.31 7.72 34.82
N PRO A 655 15.43 6.71 33.93
CA PRO A 655 16.42 5.64 34.11
C PRO A 655 17.88 6.11 34.10
N GLU A 656 18.20 7.18 33.36
CA GLU A 656 19.55 7.75 33.28
C GLU A 656 19.86 8.60 34.51
N ILE A 657 18.90 9.43 34.95
CA ILE A 657 18.99 10.21 36.20
C ILE A 657 19.25 9.27 37.38
N ALA A 658 18.49 8.18 37.44
CA ALA A 658 18.61 7.10 38.42
C ALA A 658 20.01 6.46 38.44
N LEU A 659 20.58 6.16 37.28
CA LEU A 659 21.90 5.53 37.15
C LEU A 659 23.05 6.50 37.48
N GLN A 660 22.94 7.77 37.09
CA GLN A 660 23.95 8.81 37.37
C GLN A 660 24.06 9.12 38.87
N GLN A 661 22.94 9.17 39.61
CA GLN A 661 22.98 9.39 41.05
C GLN A 661 23.52 8.18 41.84
N GLN A 662 23.32 6.95 41.35
CA GLN A 662 23.93 5.76 41.96
C GLN A 662 25.45 5.70 41.81
N THR A 663 26.01 6.29 40.74
CA THR A 663 27.47 6.37 40.51
C THR A 663 28.15 7.54 41.21
N ALA A 664 27.39 8.59 41.60
CA ALA A 664 27.91 9.71 42.37
C ALA A 664 28.03 9.42 43.89
N VAL A 665 27.47 8.29 44.36
CA VAL A 665 27.45 7.84 45.76
C VAL A 665 28.36 6.61 45.97
N SER A 666 28.97 6.07 44.91
CA SER A 666 30.04 5.06 44.94
C SER A 666 31.41 5.72 44.79
#